data_AF-A0A2V8EUS0-F1
#
_entry.id   AF-A0A2V8EUS0-F1
#
_cell.length_a   1.000
_cell.length_b   1.000
_cell.length_c   1.000
_cell.angle_alpha   90.00
_cell.angle_beta   90.00
_cell.angle_gamma   90.00
#
_symmetry.space_group_name_H-M   'P 1'
#
loop_
_entity.id
_entity.type
_entity.pdbx_description
1 polymer ?
#
loop_
_entity_poly.entity_id
_entity_poly.type
_entity_poly.pdbx_seq_one_letter_code
_entity_poly.pdbx_strand_id
1 'polypeptide(L)'
;AFRTGHEFLTDIAHNAAPHPGLVPDSNTTIGVFGVDAQDPGTYDDELLDRHLVTGDGRGNENIALSAMHTIFHAEHNRLRNDIDRLINTPGFLTPAEVAAWHSVHAGSGWGYGERLFQAARFVTEMEYQHLVFEEFARKMQPRINPFLGGITDINPAIKAEFAHTVYRLGHSMLPEVIARLNADGTANDIRLRDAFLNPVAFNETGTGVQSAPQAVGSLVRGLSRQVGNELDEFIVDAVRNSLVGLPLDLAAINLARGRSEGIPSLNSARRQFFNATNDSSVAPYPNWFEFGLNLKHAESLVNFVAAYGTDPSITGATTLAAKRDAARQLVAANGPFMFAPAATSGLDTVDFWIGGLAERQAVFGGLLGSTFNFVFEKQLEDLQNGDRFYYLQRLDGLNLRDQLESNSLAELARRNSDVGGTMDNVFETADFNLDVASFTGTAPVDLGSGTQLLTLADGTKFFSDPQHRGFNIMFNGTSGNDRMRGDVGDDTFYGGAGNDRIEGGEGNDTLLGGDGDDVLFGGPGDDVLKGGTGHDALASGPGFGGDILLGGDGNDFLLGGDDGVEHFGGPGDDVVVDGAQRAEAIFGGPGDDWIYAGDGHDGGIFGDDGNVFDLLAGLSQIGGDDVLDGGPGQDNHFGEGGDDIFLMNEGTNRYFGDFGFDWITQRGWPVPADIELDLLALPATPINFNDLRNKYRMVDGASGWDLDDHIRGDSRTNDPAAPIELFNLPGTELTAGTPPVAEPAVGPAAAFGQSNFRGGSGAAKIAGLTDLIINGFGKTFPFNAGNILLGGGGRDLIEGKGGDDLIDGDSWLNVQLRAVMNDGTVKLVDSPVDLVDDVFADPQRLNPGNISIIRSIVRGAPAVDTAVFTGPRADYAVTLNGNGTVTVVHTAGAGFGTGNDGTDTLRNIELLQFSDGTIVAPGADVRVVPNVVGMTQAAATTAITGAGLTVGAVTTAFSDTMPAGRVISSTPAAGSVELPGAPVALVVSRGSNDVTPPTVSIASPAAGATVSGTVDVTATAADNVGVGGVQFLL
;
A
#
# COMPACT_ATOMS: atom_id res chain seq x y z
N ALA A 1 14.01 -40.93 -0.50
CA ALA A 1 13.82 -40.46 0.88
C ALA A 1 14.54 -41.39 1.86
N PHE A 2 15.43 -40.85 2.69
CA PHE A 2 15.96 -41.53 3.87
C PHE A 2 14.80 -41.70 4.87
N ARG A 3 14.54 -42.93 5.34
CA ARG A 3 13.49 -43.19 6.33
C ARG A 3 14.00 -42.76 7.70
N THR A 4 13.30 -41.84 8.36
CA THR A 4 13.68 -41.31 9.69
C THR A 4 13.37 -42.26 10.85
N GLY A 5 12.80 -43.45 10.59
CA GLY A 5 12.53 -44.44 11.63
C GLY A 5 11.45 -44.05 12.65
N HIS A 6 10.71 -42.97 12.39
CA HIS A 6 9.58 -42.55 13.20
C HIS A 6 8.29 -43.10 12.57
N GLU A 7 7.79 -44.18 13.16
CA GLU A 7 6.62 -44.93 12.73
C GLU A 7 5.36 -44.44 13.46
N PHE A 8 4.79 -43.29 13.07
CA PHE A 8 3.55 -42.78 13.69
C PHE A 8 2.34 -43.69 13.42
N LEU A 9 2.27 -44.32 12.25
CA LEU A 9 1.20 -45.27 11.91
C LEU A 9 1.28 -46.59 12.69
N THR A 10 2.47 -47.06 13.04
CA THR A 10 2.65 -48.36 13.71
C THR A 10 2.19 -48.32 15.18
N ASP A 11 2.25 -47.16 15.84
CA ASP A 11 1.91 -47.02 17.26
C ASP A 11 0.41 -46.89 17.54
N ILE A 12 -0.44 -46.64 16.51
CA ILE A 12 -1.83 -46.19 16.75
C ILE A 12 -2.86 -46.69 15.73
N ALA A 13 -2.46 -47.30 14.60
CA ALA A 13 -3.44 -47.76 13.62
C ALA A 13 -4.26 -48.94 14.17
N HIS A 14 -5.57 -48.71 14.15
CA HIS A 14 -6.70 -49.52 14.63
C HIS A 14 -6.88 -50.90 13.96
N ASN A 15 -5.80 -51.67 13.85
CA ASN A 15 -5.62 -52.94 13.10
C ASN A 15 -5.10 -52.79 11.65
N ALA A 16 -4.93 -51.56 11.16
CA ALA A 16 -4.50 -51.30 9.78
C ALA A 16 -2.97 -51.24 9.57
N ALA A 17 -2.15 -51.28 10.64
CA ALA A 17 -0.69 -51.16 10.51
C ALA A 17 -0.05 -52.45 9.96
N PRO A 18 0.61 -52.40 8.78
CA PRO A 18 1.37 -53.55 8.30
C PRO A 18 2.69 -53.66 9.09
N HIS A 19 2.93 -54.81 9.72
CA HIS A 19 4.19 -55.11 10.43
C HIS A 19 4.83 -56.39 9.86
N PRO A 20 6.17 -56.53 9.84
CA PRO A 20 6.83 -57.79 9.53
C PRO A 20 6.21 -58.97 10.30
N GLY A 21 5.66 -59.94 9.56
CA GLY A 21 4.96 -61.11 10.11
C GLY A 21 3.43 -61.03 10.06
N LEU A 22 2.84 -59.88 9.70
CA LEU A 22 1.42 -59.73 9.39
C LEU A 22 1.17 -59.86 7.88
N VAL A 23 0.00 -60.38 7.50
CA VAL A 23 -0.52 -60.41 6.12
C VAL A 23 -1.84 -59.65 6.03
N PRO A 24 -2.26 -59.16 4.85
CA PRO A 24 -3.62 -58.69 4.64
C PRO A 24 -4.62 -59.73 5.14
N ASP A 25 -5.73 -59.27 5.71
CA ASP A 25 -6.78 -60.18 6.12
C ASP A 25 -7.53 -60.75 4.90
N SER A 26 -8.51 -61.63 5.14
CA SER A 26 -9.19 -62.35 4.04
C SER A 26 -10.54 -61.75 3.64
N ASN A 27 -11.03 -60.78 4.40
CA ASN A 27 -12.28 -60.11 4.12
C ASN A 27 -12.04 -58.89 3.22
N THR A 28 -13.10 -58.19 2.84
CA THR A 28 -12.99 -56.96 2.02
C THR A 28 -13.81 -55.84 2.65
N THR A 29 -13.99 -55.91 3.97
CA THR A 29 -14.83 -55.01 4.76
C THR A 29 -13.94 -54.17 5.63
N ILE A 30 -14.10 -52.85 5.54
CA ILE A 30 -13.38 -51.92 6.40
C ILE A 30 -13.82 -52.18 7.84
N GLY A 31 -12.90 -52.62 8.68
CA GLY A 31 -13.11 -52.88 10.09
C GLY A 31 -13.33 -51.59 10.88
N VAL A 32 -14.25 -51.64 11.82
CA VAL A 32 -14.51 -50.55 12.77
C VAL A 32 -13.70 -50.78 14.02
N PHE A 33 -12.83 -49.82 14.35
CA PHE A 33 -11.98 -49.90 15.54
C PHE A 33 -12.77 -50.16 16.83
N GLY A 34 -12.30 -51.10 17.64
CA GLY A 34 -12.92 -51.44 18.92
C GLY A 34 -14.25 -52.19 18.83
N VAL A 35 -14.75 -52.43 17.61
CA VAL A 35 -15.96 -53.21 17.33
C VAL A 35 -15.61 -54.52 16.65
N ASP A 36 -14.80 -54.46 15.59
CA ASP A 36 -14.38 -55.62 14.82
C ASP A 36 -13.08 -56.22 15.35
N ALA A 37 -13.03 -57.55 15.42
CA ALA A 37 -11.87 -58.29 15.89
C ALA A 37 -10.95 -58.64 14.71
N GLN A 38 -9.72 -58.15 14.73
CA GLN A 38 -8.72 -58.53 13.72
C GLN A 38 -8.19 -59.95 13.97
N ASP A 39 -8.15 -60.77 12.93
CA ASP A 39 -7.61 -62.12 13.03
C ASP A 39 -6.11 -62.08 13.38
N PRO A 40 -5.63 -62.89 14.35
CA PRO A 40 -4.23 -62.89 14.76
C PRO A 40 -3.28 -63.15 13.58
N GLY A 41 -2.28 -62.29 13.41
CA GLY A 41 -1.32 -62.39 12.30
C GLY A 41 -1.78 -61.69 11.02
N THR A 42 -2.90 -60.97 11.05
CA THR A 42 -3.40 -60.18 9.92
C THR A 42 -3.50 -58.69 10.25
N TYR A 43 -3.63 -57.85 9.22
CA TYR A 43 -3.99 -56.44 9.33
C TYR A 43 -5.11 -56.12 8.32
N ASP A 44 -5.89 -55.09 8.62
CA ASP A 44 -6.97 -54.61 7.75
C ASP A 44 -6.39 -53.69 6.66
N ASP A 45 -6.22 -54.24 5.46
CA ASP A 45 -5.70 -53.51 4.31
C ASP A 45 -6.73 -52.56 3.70
N GLU A 46 -8.03 -52.86 3.82
CA GLU A 46 -9.07 -51.92 3.38
C GLU A 46 -9.08 -50.64 4.20
N LEU A 47 -8.94 -50.71 5.53
CA LEU A 47 -8.83 -49.54 6.40
C LEU A 47 -7.50 -48.79 6.17
N LEU A 48 -6.40 -49.52 5.93
CA LEU A 48 -5.11 -48.90 5.61
C LEU A 48 -5.22 -48.06 4.33
N ASP A 49 -5.84 -48.60 3.29
CA ASP A 49 -6.02 -47.93 1.99
C ASP A 49 -6.89 -46.66 2.07
N ARG A 50 -7.63 -46.47 3.17
CA ARG A 50 -8.40 -45.24 3.41
C ARG A 50 -7.58 -44.10 4.01
N HIS A 51 -6.41 -44.37 4.61
CA HIS A 51 -5.59 -43.33 5.21
C HIS A 51 -4.94 -42.43 4.15
N LEU A 52 -4.93 -41.12 4.41
CA LEU A 52 -4.30 -40.14 3.53
C LEU A 52 -2.78 -40.17 3.70
N VAL A 53 -2.03 -40.13 2.60
CA VAL A 53 -0.57 -39.98 2.65
C VAL A 53 -0.23 -38.49 2.58
N THR A 54 0.38 -37.96 3.63
CA THR A 54 0.77 -36.55 3.71
C THR A 54 2.25 -36.40 4.04
N GLY A 55 2.76 -35.15 3.98
CA GLY A 55 4.15 -34.83 4.35
C GLY A 55 4.43 -34.91 5.86
N ASP A 56 3.41 -34.91 6.71
CA ASP A 56 3.52 -35.06 8.16
C ASP A 56 2.99 -36.44 8.58
N GLY A 57 3.74 -37.15 9.43
CA GLY A 57 3.36 -38.51 9.85
C GLY A 57 2.01 -38.59 10.55
N ARG A 58 1.45 -37.46 11.01
CA ARG A 58 0.25 -37.35 11.84
C ARG A 58 -0.97 -36.84 11.08
N GLY A 59 -0.92 -36.68 9.76
CA GLY A 59 -2.00 -36.04 8.99
C GLY A 59 -3.39 -36.67 9.13
N ASN A 60 -3.48 -37.91 9.63
CA ASN A 60 -4.74 -38.63 9.88
C ASN A 60 -5.15 -38.66 11.36
N GLU A 61 -4.46 -37.94 12.24
CA GLU A 61 -4.71 -37.99 13.69
C GLU A 61 -6.18 -37.69 14.02
N ASN A 62 -6.78 -36.70 13.37
CA ASN A 62 -8.22 -36.46 13.39
C ASN A 62 -8.74 -35.97 12.02
N ILE A 63 -10.06 -36.03 11.82
CA ILE A 63 -10.71 -35.67 10.55
C ILE A 63 -10.56 -34.19 10.16
N ALA A 64 -10.47 -33.26 11.12
CA ALA A 64 -10.28 -31.84 10.84
C ALA A 64 -8.84 -31.54 10.38
N LEU A 65 -7.85 -32.22 10.97
CA LEU A 65 -6.47 -32.17 10.47
C LEU A 65 -6.35 -32.75 9.05
N SER A 66 -7.09 -33.83 8.78
CA SER A 66 -7.18 -34.41 7.42
C SER A 66 -7.79 -33.42 6.41
N ALA A 67 -8.78 -32.64 6.85
CA ALA A 67 -9.38 -31.58 6.03
C ALA A 67 -8.35 -30.51 5.67
N MET A 68 -7.58 -30.01 6.64
CA MET A 68 -6.53 -29.00 6.39
C MET A 68 -5.47 -29.49 5.41
N HIS A 69 -5.00 -30.74 5.55
CA HIS A 69 -4.09 -31.32 4.57
C HIS A 69 -4.69 -31.44 3.17
N THR A 70 -6.01 -31.71 3.10
CA THR A 70 -6.72 -31.80 1.82
C THR A 70 -6.79 -30.45 1.12
N ILE A 71 -7.06 -29.35 1.86
CA ILE A 71 -7.11 -27.99 1.32
C ILE A 71 -5.77 -27.62 0.67
N PHE A 72 -4.66 -27.68 1.41
CA PHE A 72 -3.34 -27.27 0.87
C PHE A 72 -2.84 -28.18 -0.26
N HIS A 73 -3.19 -29.48 -0.22
CA HIS A 73 -2.84 -30.37 -1.32
C HIS A 73 -3.67 -30.10 -2.59
N ALA A 74 -4.95 -29.73 -2.43
CA ALA A 74 -5.78 -29.29 -3.54
C ALA A 74 -5.24 -27.98 -4.14
N GLU A 75 -4.86 -27.02 -3.29
CA GLU A 75 -4.32 -25.73 -3.74
C GLU A 75 -3.03 -25.89 -4.55
N HIS A 76 -2.08 -26.69 -4.05
CA HIS A 76 -0.85 -26.97 -4.79
C HIS A 76 -1.13 -27.53 -6.19
N ASN A 77 -2.08 -28.46 -6.30
CA ASN A 77 -2.45 -29.06 -7.58
C ASN A 77 -3.18 -28.05 -8.48
N ARG A 78 -4.04 -27.19 -7.93
CA ARG A 78 -4.72 -26.11 -8.64
C ARG A 78 -3.69 -25.17 -9.26
N LEU A 79 -2.79 -24.61 -8.45
CA LEU A 79 -1.72 -23.73 -8.89
C LEU A 79 -0.81 -24.39 -9.93
N ARG A 80 -0.43 -25.65 -9.72
CA ARG A 80 0.36 -26.40 -10.72
C ARG A 80 -0.35 -26.45 -12.07
N ASN A 81 -1.67 -26.66 -12.07
CA ASN A 81 -2.45 -26.75 -13.30
C ASN A 81 -2.68 -25.38 -13.93
N ASP A 82 -2.87 -24.33 -13.12
CA ASP A 82 -3.00 -22.97 -13.61
C ASP A 82 -1.71 -22.45 -14.22
N ILE A 83 -0.57 -22.69 -13.58
CA ILE A 83 0.76 -22.33 -14.13
C ILE A 83 1.02 -23.09 -15.45
N ASP A 84 0.69 -24.38 -15.51
CA ASP A 84 0.78 -25.18 -16.74
C ASP A 84 -0.12 -24.61 -17.84
N ARG A 85 -1.36 -24.22 -17.51
CA ARG A 85 -2.28 -23.56 -18.44
C ARG A 85 -1.71 -22.23 -18.92
N LEU A 86 -1.26 -21.35 -18.03
CA LEU A 86 -0.73 -20.02 -18.37
C LEU A 86 0.49 -20.12 -19.28
N ILE A 87 1.49 -20.95 -18.94
CA ILE A 87 2.68 -21.17 -19.77
C ILE A 87 2.31 -21.61 -21.19
N ASN A 88 1.26 -22.43 -21.34
CA ASN A 88 0.84 -22.95 -22.64
C ASN A 88 -0.27 -22.11 -23.30
N THR A 89 -0.69 -20.99 -22.69
CA THR A 89 -1.70 -20.10 -23.25
C THR A 89 -1.07 -19.26 -24.37
N PRO A 90 -1.62 -19.31 -25.61
CA PRO A 90 -1.06 -18.53 -26.72
C PRO A 90 -1.07 -17.03 -26.43
N GLY A 91 0.08 -16.38 -26.59
CA GLY A 91 0.22 -14.93 -26.42
C GLY A 91 0.58 -14.48 -25.00
N PHE A 92 0.50 -15.35 -23.99
CA PHE A 92 0.94 -15.04 -22.63
C PHE A 92 2.48 -15.04 -22.52
N LEU A 93 3.13 -16.08 -23.04
CA LEU A 93 4.59 -16.15 -23.19
C LEU A 93 4.98 -16.23 -24.67
N THR A 94 6.16 -15.74 -25.01
CA THR A 94 6.74 -15.92 -26.34
C THR A 94 7.04 -17.40 -26.61
N PRO A 95 7.05 -17.85 -27.87
CA PRO A 95 7.38 -19.25 -28.20
C PRO A 95 8.76 -19.70 -27.67
N ALA A 96 9.71 -18.77 -27.53
CA ALA A 96 11.02 -19.04 -26.98
C ALA A 96 10.98 -19.31 -25.47
N GLU A 97 10.20 -18.54 -24.72
CA GLU A 97 10.01 -18.71 -23.27
C GLU A 97 9.25 -20.00 -22.95
N VAL A 98 8.20 -20.31 -23.73
CA VAL A 98 7.51 -21.60 -23.63
C VAL A 98 8.50 -22.74 -23.84
N ALA A 99 9.30 -22.69 -24.92
CA ALA A 99 10.33 -23.71 -25.16
C ALA A 99 11.37 -23.78 -24.02
N ALA A 100 11.74 -22.65 -23.44
CA ALA A 100 12.65 -22.60 -22.29
C ALA A 100 12.04 -23.26 -21.04
N TRP A 101 10.74 -23.06 -20.77
CA TRP A 101 10.00 -23.75 -19.71
C TRP A 101 9.99 -25.27 -19.89
N HIS A 102 9.72 -25.73 -21.12
CA HIS A 102 9.67 -27.16 -21.46
C HIS A 102 11.06 -27.84 -21.49
N SER A 103 12.13 -27.06 -21.59
CA SER A 103 13.50 -27.57 -21.54
C SER A 103 14.00 -27.86 -20.12
N VAL A 104 15.03 -28.70 -20.00
CA VAL A 104 15.70 -28.93 -18.71
C VAL A 104 16.46 -27.66 -18.32
N HIS A 105 16.15 -27.11 -17.15
CA HIS A 105 16.82 -25.92 -16.66
C HIS A 105 18.30 -26.21 -16.37
N ALA A 106 19.20 -25.44 -17.00
CA ALA A 106 20.63 -25.73 -16.98
C ALA A 106 21.27 -25.63 -15.58
N GLY A 107 20.78 -24.74 -14.71
CA GLY A 107 21.33 -24.54 -13.38
C GLY A 107 20.92 -25.62 -12.37
N SER A 108 19.65 -26.02 -12.36
CA SER A 108 19.10 -26.97 -11.37
C SER A 108 19.02 -28.41 -11.88
N GLY A 109 19.03 -28.62 -13.20
CA GLY A 109 18.78 -29.93 -13.82
C GLY A 109 17.30 -30.35 -13.79
N TRP A 110 16.39 -29.45 -13.39
CA TRP A 110 14.95 -29.74 -13.31
C TRP A 110 14.32 -29.76 -14.71
N GLY A 111 13.60 -30.84 -15.02
CA GLY A 111 12.70 -30.89 -16.17
C GLY A 111 11.37 -30.19 -15.90
N TYR A 112 10.51 -30.08 -16.92
CA TYR A 112 9.27 -29.31 -16.86
C TYR A 112 8.37 -29.65 -15.66
N GLY A 113 8.15 -30.95 -15.38
CA GLY A 113 7.30 -31.38 -14.26
C GLY A 113 7.81 -30.95 -12.88
N GLU A 114 9.12 -31.03 -12.65
CA GLU A 114 9.73 -30.59 -11.38
C GLU A 114 9.67 -29.06 -11.26
N ARG A 115 9.84 -28.32 -12.36
CA ARG A 115 9.71 -26.86 -12.36
C ARG A 115 8.30 -26.42 -12.01
N LEU A 116 7.28 -27.08 -12.56
CA LEU A 116 5.88 -26.83 -12.20
C LEU A 116 5.60 -27.14 -10.73
N PHE A 117 6.14 -28.25 -10.21
CA PHE A 117 6.01 -28.61 -8.80
C PHE A 117 6.62 -27.53 -7.88
N GLN A 118 7.83 -27.07 -8.18
CA GLN A 118 8.51 -26.06 -7.37
C GLN A 118 7.86 -24.68 -7.50
N ALA A 119 7.31 -24.32 -8.66
CA ALA A 119 6.58 -23.07 -8.85
C ALA A 119 5.26 -23.05 -8.05
N ALA A 120 4.47 -24.13 -8.10
CA ALA A 120 3.27 -24.24 -7.26
C ALA A 120 3.62 -24.30 -5.77
N ARG A 121 4.70 -25.03 -5.42
CA ARG A 121 5.19 -25.10 -4.03
C ARG A 121 5.57 -23.73 -3.50
N PHE A 122 6.24 -22.91 -4.31
CA PHE A 122 6.65 -21.56 -3.96
C PHE A 122 5.45 -20.75 -3.44
N VAL A 123 4.37 -20.68 -4.23
CA VAL A 123 3.16 -19.94 -3.86
C VAL A 123 2.51 -20.54 -2.60
N THR A 124 2.28 -21.86 -2.57
CA THR A 124 1.62 -22.51 -1.41
C THR A 124 2.40 -22.39 -0.09
N GLU A 125 3.73 -22.31 -0.13
CA GLU A 125 4.54 -22.06 1.07
C GLU A 125 4.32 -20.65 1.60
N MET A 126 4.18 -19.67 0.71
CA MET A 126 3.97 -18.27 1.08
C MET A 126 2.55 -18.04 1.60
N GLU A 127 1.54 -18.62 0.95
CA GLU A 127 0.16 -18.65 1.47
C GLU A 127 0.13 -19.21 2.90
N TYR A 128 0.82 -20.34 3.14
CA TYR A 128 0.87 -20.92 4.48
C TYR A 128 1.52 -19.99 5.51
N GLN A 129 2.60 -19.30 5.14
CA GLN A 129 3.26 -18.34 6.04
C GLN A 129 2.36 -17.14 6.32
N HIS A 130 1.79 -16.52 5.27
CA HIS A 130 0.85 -15.41 5.38
C HIS A 130 -0.30 -15.75 6.33
N LEU A 131 -1.06 -16.81 6.05
CA LEU A 131 -2.22 -17.23 6.84
C LEU A 131 -1.87 -17.56 8.31
N VAL A 132 -0.72 -18.18 8.56
CA VAL A 132 -0.31 -18.52 9.92
C VAL A 132 0.04 -17.27 10.73
N PHE A 133 0.69 -16.28 10.13
CA PHE A 133 1.12 -15.09 10.84
C PHE A 133 -0.02 -14.06 10.95
N GLU A 134 -0.67 -13.74 9.85
CA GLU A 134 -1.65 -12.65 9.78
C GLU A 134 -3.01 -13.05 10.37
N GLU A 135 -3.53 -14.26 10.10
CA GLU A 135 -4.82 -14.68 10.66
C GLU A 135 -4.70 -15.38 12.02
N PHE A 136 -3.83 -16.39 12.14
CA PHE A 136 -3.78 -17.21 13.35
C PHE A 136 -2.94 -16.58 14.47
N ALA A 137 -1.66 -16.28 14.19
CA ALA A 137 -0.72 -15.90 15.24
C ALA A 137 -1.09 -14.54 15.86
N ARG A 138 -1.52 -13.57 15.05
CA ARG A 138 -2.00 -12.27 15.53
C ARG A 138 -3.32 -12.35 16.28
N LYS A 139 -4.24 -13.27 15.91
CA LYS A 139 -5.44 -13.52 16.73
C LYS A 139 -5.08 -14.10 18.10
N MET A 140 -4.07 -14.98 18.16
CA MET A 140 -3.56 -15.54 19.41
C MET A 140 -2.83 -14.49 20.26
N GLN A 141 -1.97 -13.68 19.62
CA GLN A 141 -1.24 -12.57 20.22
C GLN A 141 -1.12 -11.37 19.24
N PRO A 142 -1.91 -10.31 19.44
CA PRO A 142 -1.89 -9.14 18.55
C PRO A 142 -0.58 -8.35 18.54
N ARG A 143 0.25 -8.48 19.59
CA ARG A 143 1.49 -7.72 19.76
C ARG A 143 2.73 -8.34 19.11
N ILE A 144 2.58 -9.38 18.29
CA ILE A 144 3.69 -9.87 17.47
C ILE A 144 4.19 -8.69 16.62
N ASN A 145 5.46 -8.32 16.76
CA ASN A 145 5.97 -7.16 16.06
C ASN A 145 5.93 -7.36 14.52
N PRO A 146 5.74 -6.28 13.74
CA PRO A 146 5.89 -6.33 12.29
C PRO A 146 7.26 -6.91 11.87
N PHE A 147 7.30 -7.52 10.69
CA PHE A 147 8.54 -8.04 10.13
C PHE A 147 9.50 -6.89 9.80
N LEU A 148 10.78 -7.04 10.18
CA LEU A 148 11.81 -5.99 10.02
C LEU A 148 12.87 -6.36 8.98
N GLY A 149 12.61 -7.38 8.14
CA GLY A 149 13.58 -7.98 7.25
C GLY A 149 14.29 -9.21 7.87
N GLY A 150 14.85 -10.06 7.02
CA GLY A 150 15.57 -11.26 7.46
C GLY A 150 16.89 -10.94 8.17
N ILE A 151 16.99 -11.27 9.44
CA ILE A 151 18.14 -11.02 10.31
C ILE A 151 18.92 -12.32 10.49
N THR A 152 20.08 -12.42 9.83
CA THR A 152 20.91 -13.64 9.83
C THR A 152 21.49 -14.05 11.20
N ASP A 153 21.49 -13.14 12.18
CA ASP A 153 21.96 -13.39 13.55
C ASP A 153 20.88 -14.04 14.46
N ILE A 154 19.62 -14.09 14.01
CA ILE A 154 18.53 -14.73 14.74
C ILE A 154 18.54 -16.24 14.46
N ASN A 155 18.33 -17.04 15.51
CA ASN A 155 18.23 -18.49 15.39
C ASN A 155 16.75 -18.93 15.41
N PRO A 156 16.15 -19.26 14.26
CA PRO A 156 14.73 -19.61 14.13
C PRO A 156 14.39 -20.99 14.70
N ALA A 157 15.36 -21.77 15.20
CA ALA A 157 15.10 -23.09 15.74
C ALA A 157 14.05 -23.05 16.86
N ILE A 158 13.04 -23.92 16.72
CA ILE A 158 11.95 -24.07 17.69
C ILE A 158 12.51 -24.43 19.07
N LYS A 159 12.17 -23.63 20.08
CA LYS A 159 12.62 -23.85 21.46
C LYS A 159 11.82 -24.95 22.14
N ALA A 160 12.45 -25.62 23.11
CA ALA A 160 11.84 -26.73 23.84
C ALA A 160 10.59 -26.28 24.63
N GLU A 161 10.63 -25.08 25.22
CA GLU A 161 9.51 -24.45 25.92
C GLU A 161 8.32 -24.23 24.99
N PHE A 162 8.56 -23.85 23.74
CA PHE A 162 7.50 -23.70 22.75
C PHE A 162 6.88 -25.06 22.39
N ALA A 163 7.69 -26.03 21.95
CA ALA A 163 7.19 -27.32 21.43
C ALA A 163 6.61 -28.27 22.52
N HIS A 164 7.20 -28.26 23.71
CA HIS A 164 6.83 -29.20 24.78
C HIS A 164 5.90 -28.60 25.82
N THR A 165 5.62 -27.29 25.75
CA THR A 165 4.79 -26.60 26.72
C THR A 165 3.82 -25.63 26.05
N VAL A 166 4.30 -24.52 25.49
CA VAL A 166 3.41 -23.40 25.11
C VAL A 166 2.50 -23.75 23.94
N TYR A 167 3.03 -24.26 22.82
CA TYR A 167 2.22 -24.59 21.64
C TYR A 167 1.31 -25.83 21.81
N ARG A 168 1.30 -26.41 23.02
CA ARG A 168 0.33 -27.44 23.44
C ARG A 168 -0.94 -26.85 24.04
N LEU A 169 -1.07 -25.53 24.01
CA LEU A 169 -2.23 -24.79 24.48
C LEU A 169 -3.53 -25.24 23.78
N GLY A 170 -3.45 -25.63 22.50
CA GLY A 170 -4.62 -26.03 21.71
C GLY A 170 -5.35 -27.28 22.25
N HIS A 171 -4.69 -28.11 23.07
CA HIS A 171 -5.34 -29.27 23.70
C HIS A 171 -6.47 -28.88 24.66
N SER A 172 -6.48 -27.64 25.18
CA SER A 172 -7.54 -27.10 26.03
C SER A 172 -8.74 -26.60 25.20
N MET A 173 -8.49 -26.10 23.99
CA MET A 173 -9.53 -25.57 23.10
C MET A 173 -10.40 -26.63 22.43
N LEU A 174 -9.96 -27.89 22.43
CA LEU A 174 -10.68 -28.97 21.74
C LEU A 174 -12.06 -29.21 22.35
N PRO A 175 -13.15 -29.12 21.57
CA PRO A 175 -14.49 -29.43 22.05
C PRO A 175 -14.71 -30.95 22.15
N GLU A 176 -15.71 -31.37 22.94
CA GLU A 176 -16.08 -32.80 23.05
C GLU A 176 -16.75 -33.35 21.78
N VAL A 177 -17.30 -32.44 20.94
CA VAL A 177 -18.00 -32.73 19.70
C VAL A 177 -17.44 -31.83 18.60
N ILE A 178 -17.17 -32.41 17.43
CA ILE A 178 -16.79 -31.69 16.22
C ILE A 178 -18.07 -31.42 15.42
N ALA A 179 -18.41 -30.14 15.27
CA ALA A 179 -19.56 -29.73 14.48
C ALA A 179 -19.31 -29.98 12.98
N ARG A 180 -20.31 -30.53 12.29
CA ARG A 180 -20.30 -30.73 10.83
C ARG A 180 -21.65 -30.38 10.25
N LEU A 181 -21.64 -29.64 9.15
CA LEU A 181 -22.85 -29.19 8.47
C LEU A 181 -22.79 -29.51 6.98
N ASN A 182 -23.60 -30.46 6.54
CA ASN A 182 -23.72 -30.82 5.13
C ASN A 182 -24.20 -29.63 4.28
N ALA A 183 -23.95 -29.68 2.97
CA ALA A 183 -24.35 -28.61 2.04
C ALA A 183 -25.87 -28.34 2.00
N ASP A 184 -26.70 -29.31 2.40
CA ASP A 184 -28.15 -29.16 2.52
C ASP A 184 -28.61 -28.54 3.85
N GLY A 185 -27.67 -28.15 4.72
CA GLY A 185 -27.93 -27.59 6.04
C GLY A 185 -28.21 -28.63 7.13
N THR A 186 -28.09 -29.93 6.85
CA THR A 186 -28.25 -30.97 7.88
C THR A 186 -26.97 -31.15 8.70
N ALA A 187 -27.11 -31.21 10.03
CA ALA A 187 -25.99 -31.45 10.93
C ALA A 187 -25.63 -32.95 10.99
N ASN A 188 -24.33 -33.24 10.98
CA ASN A 188 -23.76 -34.60 11.06
C ASN A 188 -22.60 -34.66 12.05
N ASP A 189 -22.71 -33.94 13.16
CA ASP A 189 -21.71 -33.85 14.23
C ASP A 189 -21.17 -35.21 14.69
N ILE A 190 -19.91 -35.22 15.12
CA ILE A 190 -19.23 -36.43 15.60
C ILE A 190 -18.51 -36.14 16.93
N ARG A 191 -18.52 -37.09 17.87
CA ARG A 191 -17.76 -36.91 19.11
C ARG A 191 -16.27 -36.97 18.79
N LEU A 192 -15.47 -36.13 19.43
CA LEU A 192 -14.03 -36.02 19.15
C LEU A 192 -13.30 -37.38 19.26
N ARG A 193 -13.65 -38.19 20.27
CA ARG A 193 -13.11 -39.56 20.42
C ARG A 193 -13.27 -40.40 19.15
N ASP A 194 -14.41 -40.28 18.48
CA ASP A 194 -14.80 -41.13 17.36
C ASP A 194 -14.24 -40.59 16.02
N ALA A 195 -13.68 -39.38 16.05
CA ALA A 195 -13.04 -38.70 14.92
C ALA A 195 -11.52 -38.92 14.84
N PHE A 196 -10.90 -39.51 15.87
CA PHE A 196 -9.47 -39.81 15.86
C PHE A 196 -9.17 -41.02 14.97
N LEU A 197 -8.16 -40.89 14.10
CA LEU A 197 -7.65 -41.97 13.24
C LEU A 197 -8.74 -42.68 12.43
N ASN A 198 -9.76 -41.93 12.05
CA ASN A 198 -10.95 -42.45 11.38
C ASN A 198 -11.12 -41.82 9.98
N PRO A 199 -10.33 -42.27 8.99
CA PRO A 199 -10.42 -41.73 7.63
C PRO A 199 -11.75 -42.08 6.93
N VAL A 200 -12.51 -43.04 7.44
CA VAL A 200 -13.85 -43.35 6.93
C VAL A 200 -14.82 -42.24 7.32
N ALA A 201 -14.84 -41.86 8.60
CA ALA A 201 -15.72 -40.81 9.12
C ALA A 201 -15.48 -39.45 8.48
N PHE A 202 -14.27 -39.17 7.98
CA PHE A 202 -13.99 -37.95 7.23
C PHE A 202 -14.97 -37.75 6.07
N ASN A 203 -15.28 -38.81 5.32
CA ASN A 203 -16.18 -38.75 4.16
C ASN A 203 -17.66 -39.03 4.48
N GLU A 204 -18.08 -39.10 5.75
CA GLU A 204 -19.46 -39.46 6.10
C GLU A 204 -20.39 -38.25 6.25
N THR A 205 -21.61 -38.37 5.74
CA THR A 205 -22.70 -37.37 5.91
C THR A 205 -23.70 -37.76 6.99
N GLY A 206 -23.43 -38.84 7.73
CA GLY A 206 -24.34 -39.48 8.69
C GLY A 206 -25.32 -40.47 8.05
N THR A 207 -25.71 -40.30 6.78
CA THR A 207 -26.58 -41.23 6.05
C THR A 207 -25.96 -41.79 4.76
N GLY A 208 -24.80 -41.27 4.36
CA GLY A 208 -24.07 -41.69 3.16
C GLY A 208 -22.60 -41.25 3.19
N VAL A 209 -21.98 -41.25 2.02
CA VAL A 209 -20.57 -40.90 1.80
C VAL A 209 -20.48 -39.76 0.79
N GLN A 210 -19.55 -38.83 1.00
CA GLN A 210 -19.29 -37.68 0.16
C GLN A 210 -17.83 -37.62 -0.29
N SER A 211 -17.53 -36.80 -1.32
CA SER A 211 -16.16 -36.58 -1.76
C SER A 211 -15.34 -35.80 -0.73
N ALA A 212 -14.00 -35.84 -0.83
CA ALA A 212 -13.13 -35.11 0.09
C ALA A 212 -13.37 -33.58 0.09
N PRO A 213 -13.57 -32.90 -1.05
CA PRO A 213 -13.96 -31.48 -1.07
C PRO A 213 -15.27 -31.21 -0.33
N GLN A 214 -16.28 -32.06 -0.47
CA GLN A 214 -17.56 -31.92 0.26
C GLN A 214 -17.40 -32.17 1.77
N ALA A 215 -16.50 -33.08 2.14
CA ALA A 215 -16.13 -33.31 3.53
C ALA A 215 -15.43 -32.11 4.17
N VAL A 216 -14.49 -31.50 3.44
CA VAL A 216 -13.87 -30.23 3.85
C VAL A 216 -14.94 -29.17 4.05
N GLY A 217 -15.81 -28.93 3.08
CA GLY A 217 -16.84 -27.91 3.20
C GLY A 217 -17.83 -28.20 4.35
N SER A 218 -18.14 -29.48 4.61
CA SER A 218 -18.97 -29.88 5.75
C SER A 218 -18.34 -29.56 7.10
N LEU A 219 -17.03 -29.79 7.23
CA LEU A 219 -16.27 -29.47 8.44
C LEU A 219 -16.13 -27.97 8.63
N VAL A 220 -15.71 -27.23 7.59
CA VAL A 220 -15.51 -25.77 7.69
C VAL A 220 -16.83 -25.07 8.05
N ARG A 221 -17.95 -25.40 7.38
CA ARG A 221 -19.29 -24.85 7.71
C ARG A 221 -19.74 -25.13 9.15
N GLY A 222 -19.34 -26.25 9.73
CA GLY A 222 -19.69 -26.63 11.10
C GLY A 222 -18.78 -25.95 12.12
N LEU A 223 -17.47 -26.03 11.90
CA LEU A 223 -16.44 -25.51 12.81
C LEU A 223 -16.46 -23.99 12.89
N SER A 224 -16.69 -23.28 11.79
CA SER A 224 -16.80 -21.80 11.79
C SER A 224 -18.03 -21.27 12.53
N ARG A 225 -18.94 -22.16 12.98
CA ARG A 225 -20.12 -21.83 13.79
C ARG A 225 -20.01 -22.36 15.21
N GLN A 226 -18.89 -22.99 15.55
CA GLN A 226 -18.67 -23.61 16.84
C GLN A 226 -17.58 -22.83 17.59
N VAL A 227 -17.99 -22.18 18.68
CA VAL A 227 -17.03 -21.58 19.61
C VAL A 227 -16.19 -22.68 20.26
N GLY A 228 -14.87 -22.58 20.14
CA GLY A 228 -13.93 -23.48 20.81
C GLY A 228 -14.00 -23.37 22.33
N ASN A 229 -13.46 -24.37 23.03
CA ASN A 229 -13.31 -24.24 24.48
C ASN A 229 -12.31 -23.13 24.82
N GLU A 230 -12.51 -22.51 25.99
CA GLU A 230 -11.60 -21.50 26.49
C GLU A 230 -10.19 -22.06 26.67
N LEU A 231 -9.16 -21.25 26.39
CA LEU A 231 -7.77 -21.57 26.73
C LEU A 231 -7.58 -21.46 28.25
N ASP A 232 -7.68 -22.60 28.92
CA ASP A 232 -7.51 -22.71 30.37
C ASP A 232 -7.04 -24.12 30.82
N GLU A 233 -7.03 -24.37 32.13
CA GLU A 233 -6.60 -25.64 32.73
C GLU A 233 -7.60 -26.80 32.61
N PHE A 234 -8.79 -26.58 32.02
CA PHE A 234 -9.80 -27.61 31.83
C PHE A 234 -9.57 -28.34 30.51
N ILE A 235 -9.80 -29.66 30.53
CA ILE A 235 -9.53 -30.54 29.40
C ILE A 235 -10.72 -31.50 29.28
N VAL A 236 -11.27 -31.63 28.07
CA VAL A 236 -12.42 -32.48 27.78
C VAL A 236 -12.11 -33.97 27.96
N ASP A 237 -13.15 -34.76 28.23
CA ASP A 237 -13.02 -36.19 28.50
C ASP A 237 -12.47 -36.96 27.29
N ALA A 238 -12.83 -36.54 26.07
CA ALA A 238 -12.35 -37.17 24.83
C ALA A 238 -10.82 -37.30 24.76
N VAL A 239 -10.06 -36.30 25.23
CA VAL A 239 -8.59 -36.32 25.22
C VAL A 239 -7.96 -36.61 26.60
N ARG A 240 -8.72 -36.47 27.69
CA ARG A 240 -8.24 -36.76 29.05
C ARG A 240 -8.40 -38.23 29.44
N ASN A 241 -9.44 -38.90 28.93
CA ASN A 241 -9.82 -40.24 29.38
C ASN A 241 -9.93 -41.25 28.24
N SER A 242 -10.03 -40.79 26.99
CA SER A 242 -10.25 -41.66 25.82
C SER A 242 -9.47 -41.23 24.57
N LEU A 243 -8.26 -40.69 24.73
CA LEU A 243 -7.44 -40.19 23.62
C LEU A 243 -7.21 -41.29 22.56
N VAL A 244 -7.40 -40.96 21.28
CA VAL A 244 -7.29 -41.87 20.12
C VAL A 244 -8.11 -43.17 20.26
N GLY A 245 -9.20 -43.13 21.03
CA GLY A 245 -10.05 -44.29 21.32
C GLY A 245 -9.47 -45.25 22.39
N LEU A 246 -8.32 -44.92 22.98
CA LEU A 246 -7.65 -45.68 24.03
C LEU A 246 -7.81 -44.98 25.39
N PRO A 247 -7.72 -45.71 26.53
CA PRO A 247 -7.78 -45.11 27.88
C PRO A 247 -6.47 -44.36 28.23
N LEU A 248 -6.14 -43.37 27.42
CA LEU A 248 -4.95 -42.51 27.53
C LEU A 248 -5.36 -41.09 27.93
N ASP A 249 -4.47 -40.42 28.66
CA ASP A 249 -4.65 -39.06 29.20
C ASP A 249 -3.63 -38.09 28.59
N LEU A 250 -4.09 -37.26 27.65
CA LEU A 250 -3.25 -36.28 26.96
C LEU A 250 -2.67 -35.24 27.92
N ALA A 251 -3.42 -34.81 28.93
CA ALA A 251 -2.94 -33.83 29.90
C ALA A 251 -1.81 -34.41 30.76
N ALA A 252 -1.96 -35.66 31.19
CA ALA A 252 -0.89 -36.37 31.90
C ALA A 252 0.35 -36.58 31.01
N ILE A 253 0.16 -36.89 29.72
CA ILE A 253 1.24 -37.00 28.74
C ILE A 253 1.97 -35.67 28.58
N ASN A 254 1.26 -34.54 28.52
CA ASN A 254 1.87 -33.21 28.42
C ASN A 254 2.73 -32.89 29.64
N LEU A 255 2.22 -33.12 30.85
CA LEU A 255 2.99 -32.93 32.08
C LEU A 255 4.21 -33.86 32.14
N ALA A 256 4.04 -35.14 31.80
CA ALA A 256 5.14 -36.10 31.77
C ALA A 256 6.20 -35.72 30.73
N ARG A 257 5.78 -35.23 29.56
CA ARG A 257 6.69 -34.79 28.49
C ARG A 257 7.45 -33.53 28.89
N GLY A 258 6.81 -32.53 29.46
CA GLY A 258 7.51 -31.33 29.97
C GLY A 258 8.62 -31.71 30.95
N ARG A 259 8.34 -32.65 31.87
CA ARG A 259 9.33 -33.18 32.81
C ARG A 259 10.43 -34.01 32.14
N SER A 260 10.10 -34.83 31.13
CA SER A 260 11.10 -35.67 30.44
C SER A 260 12.08 -34.84 29.61
N GLU A 261 11.60 -33.76 28.99
CA GLU A 261 12.43 -32.86 28.19
C GLU A 261 13.14 -31.79 29.05
N GLY A 262 12.97 -31.83 30.38
CA GLY A 262 13.67 -30.94 31.30
C GLY A 262 13.15 -29.50 31.31
N ILE A 263 11.89 -29.28 30.95
CA ILE A 263 11.26 -27.96 30.99
C ILE A 263 11.23 -27.45 32.45
N PRO A 264 11.64 -26.20 32.72
CA PRO A 264 11.56 -25.61 34.05
C PRO A 264 10.11 -25.53 34.56
N SER A 265 9.92 -25.42 35.88
CA SER A 265 8.61 -25.07 36.45
C SER A 265 8.21 -23.64 36.07
N LEU A 266 6.92 -23.30 36.18
CA LEU A 266 6.38 -21.98 35.81
C LEU A 266 7.19 -20.84 36.43
N ASN A 267 7.34 -20.85 37.76
CA ASN A 267 8.05 -19.79 38.48
C ASN A 267 9.55 -19.76 38.17
N SER A 268 10.16 -20.90 37.83
CA SER A 268 11.54 -20.95 37.40
C SER A 268 11.71 -20.33 36.01
N ALA A 269 10.80 -20.61 35.07
CA ALA A 269 10.77 -20.01 33.74
C ALA A 269 10.57 -18.48 33.83
N ARG A 270 9.51 -18.05 34.55
CA ARG A 270 9.22 -16.64 34.84
C ARG A 270 10.42 -15.89 35.40
N ARG A 271 11.13 -16.49 36.37
CA ARG A 271 12.36 -15.92 36.94
C ARG A 271 13.48 -15.76 35.91
N GLN A 272 13.65 -16.72 35.00
CA GLN A 272 14.65 -16.64 33.94
C GLN A 272 14.30 -15.52 32.95
N PHE A 273 13.04 -15.44 32.52
CA PHE A 273 12.56 -14.39 31.61
C PHE A 273 12.70 -13.01 32.25
N PHE A 274 12.22 -12.84 33.48
CA PHE A 274 12.35 -11.59 34.23
C PHE A 274 13.82 -11.15 34.39
N ASN A 275 14.73 -12.06 34.70
CA ASN A 275 16.15 -11.71 34.83
C ASN A 275 16.79 -11.30 33.49
N ALA A 276 16.28 -11.82 32.37
CA ALA A 276 16.77 -11.49 31.04
C ALA A 276 16.23 -10.14 30.53
N THR A 277 14.97 -9.80 30.84
CA THR A 277 14.27 -8.66 30.23
C THR A 277 13.93 -7.53 31.21
N ASN A 278 13.91 -7.80 32.52
CA ASN A 278 13.27 -6.95 33.54
C ASN A 278 11.79 -6.64 33.28
N ASP A 279 11.10 -7.44 32.45
CA ASP A 279 9.67 -7.28 32.21
C ASP A 279 8.85 -7.74 33.42
N SER A 280 8.18 -6.81 34.09
CA SER A 280 7.37 -7.09 35.27
C SER A 280 6.18 -8.01 35.00
N SER A 281 5.73 -8.14 33.74
CA SER A 281 4.62 -9.01 33.35
C SER A 281 4.93 -10.50 33.58
N VAL A 282 6.20 -10.88 33.50
CA VAL A 282 6.73 -12.25 33.70
C VAL A 282 7.48 -12.41 35.03
N ALA A 283 7.33 -11.48 35.98
CA ALA A 283 7.92 -11.62 37.30
C ALA A 283 7.42 -12.90 38.03
N PRO A 284 8.29 -13.67 38.69
CA PRO A 284 7.87 -14.89 39.38
C PRO A 284 6.91 -14.57 40.53
N TYR A 285 5.87 -15.38 40.70
CA TYR A 285 4.90 -15.18 41.77
C TYR A 285 5.54 -15.46 43.13
N PRO A 286 5.51 -14.51 44.08
CA PRO A 286 6.22 -14.66 45.35
C PRO A 286 5.55 -15.65 46.30
N ASN A 287 4.24 -15.86 46.19
CA ASN A 287 3.43 -16.69 47.07
C ASN A 287 2.11 -17.14 46.41
N TRP A 288 1.40 -18.08 47.05
CA TRP A 288 0.14 -18.64 46.52
C TRP A 288 -0.98 -17.61 46.42
N PHE A 289 -1.00 -16.58 47.28
CA PHE A 289 -1.99 -15.51 47.24
C PHE A 289 -1.88 -14.70 45.94
N GLU A 290 -0.68 -14.25 45.58
CA GLU A 290 -0.45 -13.50 44.34
C GLU A 290 -0.64 -14.34 43.09
N PHE A 291 -0.26 -15.63 43.11
CA PHE A 291 -0.60 -16.54 42.01
C PHE A 291 -2.12 -16.64 41.84
N GLY A 292 -2.87 -16.80 42.94
CA GLY A 292 -4.33 -16.85 42.93
C GLY A 292 -5.01 -15.60 42.37
N LEU A 293 -4.45 -14.41 42.59
CA LEU A 293 -4.95 -13.15 42.01
C LEU A 293 -4.72 -13.05 40.49
N ASN A 294 -3.83 -13.88 39.94
CA ASN A 294 -3.47 -13.89 38.53
C ASN A 294 -3.94 -15.16 37.82
N LEU A 295 -4.80 -15.95 38.45
CA LEU A 295 -5.50 -17.05 37.78
C LEU A 295 -6.69 -16.52 36.98
N LYS A 296 -6.96 -17.15 35.85
CA LYS A 296 -8.19 -16.94 35.08
C LYS A 296 -9.42 -17.39 35.89
N HIS A 297 -9.36 -18.61 36.43
CA HIS A 297 -10.39 -19.18 37.30
C HIS A 297 -9.90 -19.23 38.76
N ALA A 298 -10.36 -18.32 39.60
CA ALA A 298 -9.90 -18.22 40.99
C ALA A 298 -10.16 -19.50 41.81
N GLU A 299 -11.22 -20.24 41.47
CA GLU A 299 -11.62 -21.51 42.08
C GLU A 299 -10.56 -22.60 41.88
N SER A 300 -9.77 -22.52 40.81
CA SER A 300 -8.73 -23.50 40.49
C SER A 300 -7.51 -23.41 41.41
N LEU A 301 -7.35 -22.31 42.16
CA LEU A 301 -6.30 -22.18 43.18
C LEU A 301 -6.29 -23.34 44.16
N VAL A 302 -7.48 -23.82 44.54
CA VAL A 302 -7.64 -24.99 45.42
C VAL A 302 -7.02 -26.25 44.83
N ASN A 303 -7.19 -26.48 43.52
CA ASN A 303 -6.65 -27.65 42.84
C ASN A 303 -5.12 -27.56 42.71
N PHE A 304 -4.58 -26.38 42.41
CA PHE A 304 -3.13 -26.14 42.41
C PHE A 304 -2.51 -26.37 43.79
N VAL A 305 -3.10 -25.79 44.84
CA VAL A 305 -2.64 -25.99 46.22
C VAL A 305 -2.74 -27.46 46.61
N ALA A 306 -3.81 -28.17 46.26
CA ALA A 306 -3.96 -29.60 46.54
C ALA A 306 -2.91 -30.48 45.82
N ALA A 307 -2.48 -30.07 44.62
CA ALA A 307 -1.53 -30.82 43.80
C ALA A 307 -0.06 -30.57 44.19
N TYR A 308 0.30 -29.30 44.45
CA TYR A 308 1.70 -28.88 44.64
C TYR A 308 2.02 -28.35 46.04
N GLY A 309 1.01 -28.07 46.87
CA GLY A 309 1.20 -27.50 48.20
C GLY A 309 1.95 -28.41 49.16
N THR A 310 2.88 -27.83 49.92
CA THR A 310 3.77 -28.56 50.83
C THR A 310 3.26 -28.63 52.28
N ASP A 311 2.09 -28.07 52.57
CA ASP A 311 1.53 -28.07 53.93
C ASP A 311 1.33 -29.50 54.45
N PRO A 312 1.64 -29.80 55.72
CA PRO A 312 1.45 -31.13 56.31
C PRO A 312 0.02 -31.68 56.20
N SER A 313 -1.00 -30.82 56.19
CA SER A 313 -2.40 -31.24 56.00
C SER A 313 -2.68 -31.79 54.60
N ILE A 314 -1.95 -31.31 53.59
CA ILE A 314 -2.03 -31.78 52.20
C ILE A 314 -1.14 -33.01 52.01
N THR A 315 0.12 -32.93 52.41
CA THR A 315 1.10 -34.01 52.20
C THR A 315 0.81 -35.26 53.03
N GLY A 316 0.13 -35.11 54.18
CA GLY A 316 -0.34 -36.22 55.01
C GLY A 316 -1.64 -36.89 54.53
N ALA A 317 -2.36 -36.31 53.56
CA ALA A 317 -3.61 -36.86 53.05
C ALA A 317 -3.39 -37.94 51.98
N THR A 318 -4.09 -39.07 52.11
CA THR A 318 -3.90 -40.27 51.26
C THR A 318 -4.90 -40.41 50.12
N THR A 319 -5.95 -39.57 50.06
CA THR A 319 -6.93 -39.56 48.97
C THR A 319 -6.98 -38.19 48.30
N LEU A 320 -7.34 -38.14 47.01
CA LEU A 320 -7.50 -36.89 46.27
C LEU A 320 -8.56 -35.97 46.90
N ALA A 321 -9.65 -36.55 47.39
CA ALA A 321 -10.70 -35.81 48.09
C ALA A 321 -10.15 -35.13 49.37
N ALA A 322 -9.40 -35.87 50.19
CA ALA A 322 -8.83 -35.33 51.42
C ALA A 322 -7.78 -34.24 51.15
N LYS A 323 -6.97 -34.38 50.09
CA LYS A 323 -6.03 -33.32 49.65
C LYS A 323 -6.76 -32.04 49.26
N ARG A 324 -7.84 -32.15 48.48
CA ARG A 324 -8.67 -30.99 48.09
C ARG A 324 -9.39 -30.37 49.27
N ASP A 325 -9.88 -31.17 50.22
CA ASP A 325 -10.49 -30.66 51.46
C ASP A 325 -9.48 -29.84 52.28
N ALA A 326 -8.26 -30.35 52.45
CA ALA A 326 -7.18 -29.64 53.14
C ALA A 326 -6.82 -28.32 52.41
N ALA A 327 -6.64 -28.37 51.09
CA ALA A 327 -6.37 -27.20 50.27
C ALA A 327 -7.50 -26.15 50.36
N ARG A 328 -8.77 -26.55 50.32
CA ARG A 328 -9.92 -25.64 50.48
C ARG A 328 -9.87 -24.91 51.82
N GLN A 329 -9.52 -25.62 52.90
CA GLN A 329 -9.39 -24.99 54.22
C GLN A 329 -8.24 -23.98 54.26
N LEU A 330 -7.09 -24.29 53.66
CA LEU A 330 -5.93 -23.39 53.61
C LEU A 330 -6.20 -22.13 52.78
N VAL A 331 -6.80 -22.29 51.59
CA VAL A 331 -7.18 -21.18 50.71
C VAL A 331 -8.24 -20.30 51.38
N ALA A 332 -9.30 -20.90 51.94
CA ALA A 332 -10.35 -20.15 52.62
C ALA A 332 -9.87 -19.45 53.91
N ALA A 333 -8.93 -20.05 54.64
CA ALA A 333 -8.34 -19.43 55.83
C ALA A 333 -7.46 -18.22 55.47
N ASN A 334 -6.97 -18.14 54.22
CA ASN A 334 -6.04 -17.12 53.73
C ASN A 334 -4.92 -16.82 54.74
N GLY A 335 -4.36 -17.88 55.33
CA GLY A 335 -3.44 -17.81 56.47
C GLY A 335 -1.96 -17.75 56.05
N PRO A 336 -1.02 -17.95 56.99
CA PRO A 336 0.42 -17.85 56.73
C PRO A 336 0.94 -18.71 55.57
N PHE A 337 0.30 -19.86 55.28
CA PHE A 337 0.66 -20.71 54.14
C PHE A 337 0.46 -19.99 52.79
N MET A 338 -0.62 -19.22 52.63
CA MET A 338 -0.91 -18.52 51.37
C MET A 338 0.11 -17.42 51.05
N PHE A 339 0.73 -16.84 52.09
CA PHE A 339 1.77 -15.82 51.98
C PHE A 339 3.19 -16.36 52.17
N ALA A 340 3.34 -17.68 52.33
CA ALA A 340 4.65 -18.29 52.47
C ALA A 340 5.45 -18.18 51.15
N PRO A 341 6.78 -17.96 51.22
CA PRO A 341 7.61 -17.84 50.02
C PRO A 341 7.46 -19.05 49.09
N ALA A 342 7.37 -18.79 47.78
CA ALA A 342 7.18 -19.81 46.74
C ALA A 342 8.17 -20.98 46.82
N ALA A 343 9.42 -20.69 47.22
CA ALA A 343 10.49 -21.67 47.41
C ALA A 343 10.22 -22.72 48.51
N THR A 344 9.26 -22.45 49.42
CA THR A 344 8.95 -23.32 50.57
C THR A 344 7.52 -23.84 50.57
N SER A 345 6.60 -23.14 49.90
CA SER A 345 5.17 -23.45 49.88
C SER A 345 4.75 -24.45 48.81
N GLY A 346 5.66 -24.81 47.91
CA GLY A 346 5.42 -25.72 46.78
C GLY A 346 5.10 -25.02 45.45
N LEU A 347 4.85 -23.72 45.45
CA LEU A 347 4.51 -22.95 44.24
C LEU A 347 5.61 -23.01 43.17
N ASP A 348 6.89 -23.06 43.57
CA ASP A 348 8.02 -23.20 42.64
C ASP A 348 8.06 -24.56 41.91
N THR A 349 7.16 -25.49 42.22
CA THR A 349 7.08 -26.82 41.58
C THR A 349 5.92 -26.97 40.59
N VAL A 350 5.08 -25.94 40.42
CA VAL A 350 4.00 -25.96 39.44
C VAL A 350 4.56 -26.14 38.03
N ASP A 351 4.13 -27.21 37.34
CA ASP A 351 4.56 -27.48 35.96
C ASP A 351 4.17 -26.31 35.05
N PHE A 352 5.09 -25.93 34.16
CA PHE A 352 4.93 -24.74 33.31
C PHE A 352 3.67 -24.82 32.42
N TRP A 353 3.37 -25.98 31.83
CA TRP A 353 2.21 -26.12 30.95
C TRP A 353 0.87 -25.78 31.62
N ILE A 354 0.54 -26.48 32.72
CA ILE A 354 -0.74 -26.25 33.39
C ILE A 354 -0.76 -24.93 34.16
N GLY A 355 0.39 -24.48 34.67
CA GLY A 355 0.51 -23.21 35.35
C GLY A 355 0.31 -22.01 34.41
N GLY A 356 0.88 -22.06 33.21
CA GLY A 356 0.76 -21.00 32.20
C GLY A 356 -0.62 -20.98 31.52
N LEU A 357 -1.26 -22.13 31.31
CA LEU A 357 -2.66 -22.20 30.85
C LEU A 357 -3.62 -21.51 31.83
N ALA A 358 -3.37 -21.61 33.12
CA ALA A 358 -4.26 -21.08 34.15
C ALA A 358 -4.06 -19.58 34.43
N GLU A 359 -3.02 -18.95 33.86
CA GLU A 359 -2.79 -17.51 34.02
C GLU A 359 -3.93 -16.72 33.36
N ARG A 360 -4.34 -15.63 34.01
CA ARG A 360 -5.31 -14.69 33.45
C ARG A 360 -4.80 -14.12 32.13
N GLN A 361 -5.73 -13.86 31.20
CA GLN A 361 -5.42 -13.26 29.91
C GLN A 361 -4.77 -11.87 30.05
N ALA A 362 -3.88 -11.56 29.11
CA ALA A 362 -3.33 -10.23 28.96
C ALA A 362 -4.42 -9.24 28.49
N VAL A 363 -4.30 -7.95 28.85
CA VAL A 363 -5.37 -6.95 28.67
C VAL A 363 -5.52 -6.46 27.22
N PHE A 364 -4.50 -6.63 26.38
CA PHE A 364 -4.49 -6.16 24.99
C PHE A 364 -4.84 -7.29 24.00
N GLY A 365 -6.10 -7.74 24.02
CA GLY A 365 -6.73 -8.53 22.94
C GLY A 365 -6.29 -9.99 22.75
N GLY A 366 -5.11 -10.39 23.23
CA GLY A 366 -4.61 -11.76 23.05
C GLY A 366 -5.29 -12.82 23.93
N LEU A 367 -5.24 -14.07 23.50
CA LEU A 367 -5.88 -15.20 24.20
C LEU A 367 -5.01 -15.80 25.32
N LEU A 368 -3.74 -15.38 25.43
CA LEU A 368 -2.72 -16.01 26.26
C LEU A 368 -2.47 -15.27 27.58
N GLY A 369 -2.11 -16.03 28.63
CA GLY A 369 -1.53 -15.49 29.86
C GLY A 369 -0.08 -15.00 29.65
N SER A 370 0.45 -14.21 30.59
CA SER A 370 1.70 -13.48 30.35
C SER A 370 2.93 -14.35 30.09
N THR A 371 3.03 -15.54 30.71
CA THR A 371 4.19 -16.42 30.48
C THR A 371 4.11 -17.13 29.13
N PHE A 372 2.92 -17.63 28.77
CA PHE A 372 2.70 -18.24 27.46
C PHE A 372 2.88 -17.21 26.36
N ASN A 373 2.41 -15.98 26.61
CA ASN A 373 2.58 -14.90 25.66
C ASN A 373 4.04 -14.64 25.32
N PHE A 374 4.87 -14.44 26.34
CA PHE A 374 6.30 -14.14 26.15
C PHE A 374 7.02 -15.17 25.28
N VAL A 375 6.75 -16.47 25.50
CA VAL A 375 7.39 -17.55 24.73
C VAL A 375 6.79 -17.68 23.34
N PHE A 376 5.48 -17.50 23.19
CA PHE A 376 4.79 -17.58 21.91
C PHE A 376 5.25 -16.44 20.99
N GLU A 377 5.08 -15.19 21.42
CA GLU A 377 5.49 -13.97 20.72
C GLU A 377 6.96 -14.08 20.28
N LYS A 378 7.87 -14.38 21.21
CA LYS A 378 9.29 -14.48 20.90
C LYS A 378 9.62 -15.58 19.88
N GLN A 379 8.93 -16.71 19.94
CA GLN A 379 9.16 -17.80 18.99
C GLN A 379 8.67 -17.45 17.58
N LEU A 380 7.50 -16.81 17.47
CA LEU A 380 6.93 -16.40 16.19
C LEU A 380 7.81 -15.32 15.54
N GLU A 381 8.27 -14.34 16.32
CA GLU A 381 9.21 -13.31 15.85
C GLU A 381 10.56 -13.89 15.41
N ASP A 382 11.09 -14.87 16.16
CA ASP A 382 12.33 -15.54 15.77
C ASP A 382 12.16 -16.38 14.49
N LEU A 383 10.95 -16.90 14.23
CA LEU A 383 10.64 -17.64 13.00
C LEU A 383 10.56 -16.70 11.80
N GLN A 384 9.78 -15.61 11.86
CA GLN A 384 9.66 -14.68 10.74
C GLN A 384 11.00 -14.00 10.44
N ASN A 385 11.66 -13.43 11.46
CA ASN A 385 12.88 -12.62 11.25
C ASN A 385 14.12 -13.49 11.03
N GLY A 386 14.11 -14.75 11.48
CA GLY A 386 15.21 -15.69 11.28
C GLY A 386 15.09 -16.52 9.99
N ASP A 387 13.96 -16.46 9.28
CA ASP A 387 13.76 -17.19 8.02
C ASP A 387 14.15 -16.34 6.81
N ARG A 388 15.20 -16.77 6.11
CA ARG A 388 15.65 -16.15 4.85
C ARG A 388 14.61 -16.27 3.72
N PHE A 389 13.66 -17.17 3.84
CA PHE A 389 12.60 -17.41 2.87
C PHE A 389 11.21 -17.02 3.40
N TYR A 390 11.15 -16.13 4.39
CA TYR A 390 9.88 -15.55 4.83
C TYR A 390 9.21 -14.75 3.70
N TYR A 391 7.88 -14.86 3.59
CA TYR A 391 7.14 -14.42 2.42
C TYR A 391 7.35 -12.95 2.06
N LEU A 392 7.25 -12.02 3.03
CA LEU A 392 7.44 -10.58 2.77
C LEU A 392 8.80 -10.26 2.13
N GLN A 393 9.89 -10.90 2.58
CA GLN A 393 11.20 -10.70 1.97
C GLN A 393 11.37 -11.46 0.65
N ARG A 394 10.69 -12.60 0.50
CA ARG A 394 10.85 -13.49 -0.65
C ARG A 394 10.05 -13.01 -1.86
N LEU A 395 9.00 -12.22 -1.63
CA LEU A 395 8.05 -11.71 -2.61
C LEU A 395 8.22 -10.22 -2.88
N ASP A 396 9.18 -9.59 -2.23
CA ASP A 396 9.48 -8.18 -2.43
C ASP A 396 9.70 -7.85 -3.91
N GLY A 397 9.03 -6.81 -4.41
CA GLY A 397 9.03 -6.40 -5.82
C GLY A 397 8.35 -7.37 -6.79
N LEU A 398 7.46 -8.23 -6.31
CA LEU A 398 6.64 -9.11 -7.15
C LEU A 398 5.17 -8.84 -6.87
N ASN A 399 4.36 -8.69 -7.93
CA ASN A 399 2.88 -8.67 -7.87
C ASN A 399 2.27 -9.78 -7.00
N LEU A 400 2.97 -10.92 -6.90
CA LEU A 400 2.56 -12.05 -6.09
C LEU A 400 2.42 -11.70 -4.60
N ARG A 401 3.10 -10.67 -4.09
CA ARG A 401 2.91 -10.19 -2.72
C ARG A 401 1.48 -9.70 -2.53
N ASP A 402 1.03 -8.80 -3.38
CA ASP A 402 -0.29 -8.16 -3.32
C ASP A 402 -1.39 -9.21 -3.46
N GLN A 403 -1.21 -10.15 -4.40
CA GLN A 403 -2.10 -11.29 -4.56
C GLN A 403 -2.17 -12.20 -3.32
N LEU A 404 -1.12 -12.24 -2.51
CA LEU A 404 -1.07 -13.04 -1.28
C LEU A 404 -1.71 -12.32 -0.09
N GLU A 405 -1.53 -11.01 0.03
CA GLU A 405 -2.23 -10.17 1.02
C GLU A 405 -3.76 -10.28 0.84
N SER A 406 -4.22 -10.40 -0.41
CA SER A 406 -5.66 -10.61 -0.71
C SER A 406 -6.21 -11.96 -0.25
N ASN A 407 -5.39 -12.98 0.02
CA ASN A 407 -5.90 -14.33 0.31
C ASN A 407 -6.23 -14.54 1.79
N SER A 408 -7.36 -15.22 2.04
CA SER A 408 -7.72 -15.72 3.37
C SER A 408 -7.82 -17.25 3.42
N LEU A 409 -7.81 -17.84 4.63
CA LEU A 409 -8.04 -19.28 4.80
C LEU A 409 -9.48 -19.65 4.39
N ALA A 410 -10.44 -18.73 4.54
CA ALA A 410 -11.80 -18.90 4.05
C ALA A 410 -11.83 -19.02 2.53
N GLU A 411 -11.14 -18.13 1.83
CA GLU A 411 -11.02 -18.17 0.37
C GLU A 411 -10.31 -19.44 -0.10
N LEU A 412 -9.21 -19.81 0.55
CA LEU A 412 -8.49 -21.04 0.24
C LEU A 412 -9.41 -22.26 0.36
N ALA A 413 -10.24 -22.30 1.40
CA ALA A 413 -11.26 -23.34 1.57
C ALA A 413 -12.34 -23.27 0.48
N ARG A 414 -12.83 -22.07 0.09
CA ARG A 414 -13.82 -21.87 -1.00
C ARG A 414 -13.29 -22.36 -2.34
N ARG A 415 -12.06 -21.99 -2.70
CA ARG A 415 -11.40 -22.36 -3.97
C ARG A 415 -11.19 -23.88 -4.09
N ASN A 416 -11.04 -24.58 -2.97
CA ASN A 416 -10.66 -26.01 -2.94
C ASN A 416 -11.75 -26.95 -2.39
N SER A 417 -12.94 -26.45 -2.06
CA SER A 417 -14.03 -27.25 -1.48
C SER A 417 -15.41 -26.79 -1.96
N ASP A 418 -16.48 -27.33 -1.37
CA ASP A 418 -17.85 -26.85 -1.59
C ASP A 418 -18.32 -25.88 -0.49
N VAL A 419 -17.40 -25.36 0.33
CA VAL A 419 -17.72 -24.38 1.36
C VAL A 419 -18.30 -23.12 0.68
N GLY A 420 -19.46 -22.68 1.16
CA GLY A 420 -20.08 -21.42 0.75
C GLY A 420 -19.58 -20.28 1.63
N GLY A 421 -20.44 -19.30 1.92
CA GLY A 421 -20.12 -18.19 2.82
C GLY A 421 -19.76 -18.64 4.24
N THR A 422 -18.69 -18.05 4.77
CA THR A 422 -18.21 -18.09 6.16
C THR A 422 -17.72 -16.69 6.54
N MET A 423 -17.40 -16.42 7.81
CA MET A 423 -16.54 -15.26 8.09
C MET A 423 -15.26 -15.38 7.25
N ASP A 424 -14.70 -14.26 6.79
CA ASP A 424 -13.45 -14.30 6.02
C ASP A 424 -12.28 -14.69 6.93
N ASN A 425 -12.26 -14.16 8.16
CA ASN A 425 -11.50 -14.76 9.25
C ASN A 425 -12.24 -15.97 9.84
N VAL A 426 -11.92 -17.18 9.37
CA VAL A 426 -12.54 -18.44 9.84
C VAL A 426 -12.22 -18.80 11.28
N PHE A 427 -11.33 -18.07 11.96
CA PHE A 427 -11.10 -18.20 13.39
C PHE A 427 -12.16 -17.46 14.23
N GLU A 428 -13.07 -16.75 13.58
CA GLU A 428 -14.20 -16.04 14.19
C GLU A 428 -15.55 -16.68 13.85
N THR A 429 -16.57 -16.32 14.60
CA THR A 429 -17.94 -16.82 14.41
C THR A 429 -18.91 -15.65 14.26
N ALA A 430 -19.69 -15.64 13.19
CA ALA A 430 -20.79 -14.70 13.06
C ALA A 430 -21.93 -15.02 14.05
N ASP A 431 -22.50 -13.99 14.67
CA ASP A 431 -23.76 -14.08 15.40
C ASP A 431 -24.93 -14.36 14.45
N PHE A 432 -24.90 -13.77 13.25
CA PHE A 432 -25.92 -13.97 12.21
C PHE A 432 -25.30 -14.33 10.87
N ASN A 433 -25.79 -15.43 10.27
CA ASN A 433 -25.43 -15.84 8.91
C ASN A 433 -26.62 -15.51 8.01
N LEU A 434 -26.44 -14.56 7.10
CA LEU A 434 -27.48 -13.99 6.26
C LEU A 434 -27.18 -14.31 4.78
N ASP A 435 -28.25 -14.58 4.02
CA ASP A 435 -28.19 -14.85 2.59
C ASP A 435 -29.29 -14.04 1.89
N VAL A 436 -28.88 -13.10 1.03
CA VAL A 436 -29.79 -12.20 0.30
C VAL A 436 -30.82 -12.98 -0.51
N ALA A 437 -30.46 -14.12 -1.09
CA ALA A 437 -31.37 -14.94 -1.89
C ALA A 437 -32.55 -15.48 -1.06
N SER A 438 -32.36 -15.62 0.26
CA SER A 438 -33.40 -16.04 1.19
C SER A 438 -34.38 -14.90 1.56
N PHE A 439 -34.13 -13.66 1.14
CA PHE A 439 -34.88 -12.45 1.53
C PHE A 439 -35.55 -11.74 0.34
N THR A 440 -36.64 -12.30 -0.18
CA THR A 440 -37.31 -11.79 -1.40
C THR A 440 -38.45 -10.77 -1.17
N GLY A 441 -38.61 -10.22 0.04
CA GLY A 441 -39.73 -9.35 0.41
C GLY A 441 -39.30 -8.07 1.11
N THR A 442 -40.23 -7.12 1.28
CA THR A 442 -39.95 -5.81 1.94
C THR A 442 -40.36 -5.76 3.41
N ALA A 443 -40.87 -6.85 3.97
CA ALA A 443 -41.27 -6.88 5.37
C ALA A 443 -40.02 -7.06 6.25
N PRO A 444 -39.89 -6.33 7.38
CA PRO A 444 -38.83 -6.58 8.34
C PRO A 444 -38.80 -8.04 8.78
N VAL A 445 -37.61 -8.64 8.77
CA VAL A 445 -37.37 -9.99 9.30
C VAL A 445 -36.82 -9.86 10.71
N ASP A 446 -37.54 -10.40 11.69
CA ASP A 446 -37.09 -10.44 13.09
C ASP A 446 -36.04 -11.55 13.26
N LEU A 447 -34.84 -11.16 13.65
CA LEU A 447 -33.72 -12.07 13.91
C LEU A 447 -33.60 -12.44 15.40
N GLY A 448 -34.49 -11.88 16.24
CA GLY A 448 -34.51 -12.08 17.68
C GLY A 448 -33.75 -11.01 18.45
N SER A 449 -33.95 -10.96 19.77
CA SER A 449 -33.25 -10.02 20.67
C SER A 449 -33.40 -8.53 20.30
N GLY A 450 -34.42 -8.16 19.53
CA GLY A 450 -34.65 -6.79 19.04
C GLY A 450 -33.90 -6.43 17.75
N THR A 451 -33.13 -7.35 17.17
CA THR A 451 -32.42 -7.18 15.89
C THR A 451 -33.32 -7.52 14.71
N GLN A 452 -33.14 -6.81 13.60
CA GLN A 452 -33.97 -6.98 12.40
C GLN A 452 -33.15 -6.85 11.12
N LEU A 453 -33.55 -7.57 10.09
CA LEU A 453 -33.13 -7.29 8.71
C LEU A 453 -34.23 -6.50 8.00
N LEU A 454 -33.87 -5.30 7.53
CA LEU A 454 -34.77 -4.36 6.86
C LEU A 454 -34.50 -4.36 5.35
N THR A 455 -35.54 -4.11 4.55
CA THR A 455 -35.38 -3.78 3.12
C THR A 455 -35.81 -2.33 2.92
N LEU A 456 -34.85 -1.48 2.57
CA LEU A 456 -35.06 -0.06 2.32
C LEU A 456 -35.75 0.18 0.97
N ALA A 457 -36.19 1.42 0.74
CA ALA A 457 -36.97 1.78 -0.45
C ALA A 457 -36.20 1.65 -1.76
N ASP A 458 -34.87 1.78 -1.71
CA ASP A 458 -33.93 1.58 -2.82
C ASP A 458 -33.54 0.09 -3.02
N GLY A 459 -34.06 -0.81 -2.18
CA GLY A 459 -33.78 -2.25 -2.23
C GLY A 459 -32.72 -2.73 -1.26
N THR A 460 -31.98 -1.83 -0.61
CA THR A 460 -30.88 -2.14 0.31
C THR A 460 -31.34 -3.04 1.46
N LYS A 461 -30.61 -4.13 1.69
CA LYS A 461 -30.77 -5.04 2.81
C LYS A 461 -29.91 -4.53 3.97
N PHE A 462 -30.55 -4.04 5.02
CA PHE A 462 -29.89 -3.40 6.15
C PHE A 462 -30.07 -4.24 7.42
N PHE A 463 -28.99 -4.75 7.97
CA PHE A 463 -28.98 -5.34 9.30
C PHE A 463 -29.07 -4.23 10.33
N SER A 464 -30.02 -4.32 11.26
CA SER A 464 -30.25 -3.28 12.25
C SER A 464 -30.29 -3.88 13.66
N ASP A 465 -29.36 -3.45 14.50
CA ASP A 465 -29.42 -3.59 15.94
C ASP A 465 -29.68 -2.22 16.59
N PRO A 466 -30.91 -1.92 17.01
CA PRO A 466 -31.24 -0.65 17.68
C PRO A 466 -30.45 -0.37 18.97
N GLN A 467 -29.73 -1.37 19.50
CA GLN A 467 -28.89 -1.24 20.69
C GLN A 467 -27.39 -1.15 20.38
N HIS A 468 -26.98 -1.31 19.12
CA HIS A 468 -25.58 -1.26 18.66
C HIS A 468 -24.65 -2.11 19.54
N ARG A 469 -24.99 -3.39 19.71
CA ARG A 469 -24.27 -4.29 20.65
C ARG A 469 -22.95 -4.82 20.10
N GLY A 470 -22.61 -4.56 18.84
CA GLY A 470 -21.43 -5.14 18.19
C GLY A 470 -21.68 -6.61 17.83
N PHE A 471 -22.71 -6.89 17.04
CA PHE A 471 -22.98 -8.26 16.59
C PHE A 471 -22.31 -8.48 15.25
N ASN A 472 -21.49 -9.51 15.15
CA ASN A 472 -20.76 -9.81 13.93
C ASN A 472 -21.70 -10.58 12.98
N ILE A 473 -21.79 -10.15 11.73
CA ILE A 473 -22.62 -10.81 10.72
C ILE A 473 -21.77 -11.31 9.56
N MET A 474 -22.24 -12.39 8.96
CA MET A 474 -21.78 -12.82 7.64
C MET A 474 -22.95 -12.68 6.67
N PHE A 475 -22.76 -11.93 5.59
CA PHE A 475 -23.80 -11.61 4.62
C PHE A 475 -23.39 -12.05 3.21
N ASN A 476 -24.09 -13.04 2.65
CA ASN A 476 -23.90 -13.46 1.26
C ASN A 476 -24.90 -12.77 0.33
N GLY A 477 -24.40 -12.12 -0.71
CA GLY A 477 -25.13 -11.66 -1.87
C GLY A 477 -25.41 -12.79 -2.86
N THR A 478 -25.87 -12.40 -4.04
CA THR A 478 -26.39 -13.26 -5.09
C THR A 478 -25.51 -13.16 -6.34
N SER A 479 -26.07 -13.48 -7.50
CA SER A 479 -25.38 -13.34 -8.79
C SER A 479 -25.89 -12.13 -9.58
N GLY A 480 -26.54 -11.18 -8.92
CA GLY A 480 -26.96 -9.93 -9.53
C GLY A 480 -26.85 -8.81 -8.52
N ASN A 481 -27.00 -7.57 -9.02
CA ASN A 481 -26.74 -6.35 -8.27
C ASN A 481 -27.47 -6.28 -6.92
N ASP A 482 -26.72 -6.47 -5.86
CA ASP A 482 -27.16 -6.46 -4.48
C ASP A 482 -26.76 -5.16 -3.78
N ARG A 483 -27.56 -4.81 -2.78
CA ARG A 483 -27.33 -3.64 -1.95
C ARG A 483 -27.41 -4.07 -0.50
N MET A 484 -26.31 -3.94 0.23
CA MET A 484 -26.17 -4.49 1.58
C MET A 484 -25.56 -3.45 2.51
N ARG A 485 -26.01 -3.46 3.77
CA ARG A 485 -25.52 -2.57 4.82
C ARG A 485 -25.50 -3.25 6.18
N GLY A 486 -24.37 -3.17 6.89
CA GLY A 486 -24.22 -3.60 8.28
C GLY A 486 -24.54 -2.51 9.30
N ASP A 487 -24.24 -2.76 10.58
CA ASP A 487 -24.48 -1.83 11.70
C ASP A 487 -23.18 -1.71 12.50
N VAL A 488 -23.18 -1.99 13.80
CA VAL A 488 -21.96 -2.13 14.60
C VAL A 488 -21.61 -3.60 14.74
N GLY A 489 -20.39 -3.99 14.39
CA GLY A 489 -19.87 -5.36 14.45
C GLY A 489 -18.61 -5.52 13.58
N ASP A 490 -17.85 -6.60 13.79
CA ASP A 490 -16.77 -6.97 12.86
C ASP A 490 -17.40 -7.92 11.81
N ASP A 491 -17.84 -7.37 10.69
CA ASP A 491 -18.72 -8.04 9.73
C ASP A 491 -17.96 -8.60 8.51
N THR A 492 -18.56 -9.58 7.82
CA THR A 492 -18.08 -10.09 6.53
C THR A 492 -19.18 -10.02 5.49
N PHE A 493 -18.92 -9.34 4.38
CA PHE A 493 -19.83 -9.25 3.23
C PHE A 493 -19.23 -9.91 1.99
N TYR A 494 -20.08 -10.63 1.26
CA TYR A 494 -19.78 -11.15 -0.08
C TYR A 494 -20.81 -10.59 -1.05
N GLY A 495 -20.43 -9.75 -2.02
CA GLY A 495 -21.31 -9.29 -3.08
C GLY A 495 -21.72 -10.43 -4.00
N GLY A 496 -20.73 -11.15 -4.52
CA GLY A 496 -20.92 -12.32 -5.36
C GLY A 496 -20.67 -11.97 -6.81
N ALA A 497 -21.72 -11.92 -7.63
CA ALA A 497 -21.58 -11.43 -9.00
C ALA A 497 -22.62 -10.35 -9.29
N GLY A 498 -22.35 -9.46 -10.24
CA GLY A 498 -23.16 -8.28 -10.50
C GLY A 498 -22.51 -7.03 -9.91
N ASN A 499 -23.10 -5.87 -10.18
CA ASN A 499 -22.57 -4.60 -9.68
C ASN A 499 -23.21 -4.29 -8.33
N ASP A 500 -22.50 -4.61 -7.26
CA ASP A 500 -22.97 -4.58 -5.89
C ASP A 500 -22.63 -3.26 -5.20
N ARG A 501 -23.42 -2.90 -4.18
CA ARG A 501 -23.11 -1.78 -3.29
C ARG A 501 -23.17 -2.23 -1.85
N ILE A 502 -22.03 -2.18 -1.18
CA ILE A 502 -21.84 -2.75 0.16
C ILE A 502 -21.33 -1.67 1.11
N GLU A 503 -21.92 -1.60 2.30
CA GLU A 503 -21.51 -0.70 3.38
C GLU A 503 -21.34 -1.51 4.66
N GLY A 504 -20.10 -1.59 5.17
CA GLY A 504 -19.72 -2.39 6.34
C GLY A 504 -20.42 -1.89 7.59
N GLY A 505 -20.12 -0.65 8.00
CA GLY A 505 -20.72 -0.05 9.19
C GLY A 505 -19.66 0.48 10.13
N GLU A 506 -19.81 0.27 11.44
CA GLU A 506 -18.73 0.53 12.40
C GLU A 506 -18.17 -0.82 12.90
N GLY A 507 -16.85 -0.93 12.99
CA GLY A 507 -16.16 -2.17 13.39
C GLY A 507 -15.15 -2.58 12.33
N ASN A 508 -14.42 -3.68 12.56
CA ASN A 508 -13.38 -4.12 11.63
C ASN A 508 -14.00 -5.06 10.59
N ASP A 509 -14.39 -4.51 9.44
CA ASP A 509 -15.18 -5.22 8.45
C ASP A 509 -14.32 -5.81 7.32
N THR A 510 -14.81 -6.90 6.72
CA THR A 510 -14.23 -7.47 5.49
C THR A 510 -15.27 -7.50 4.38
N LEU A 511 -15.04 -6.72 3.33
CA LEU A 511 -15.96 -6.54 2.21
C LEU A 511 -15.33 -7.13 0.95
N LEU A 512 -15.97 -8.15 0.39
CA LEU A 512 -15.59 -8.73 -0.90
C LEU A 512 -16.67 -8.40 -1.92
N GLY A 513 -16.35 -7.60 -2.94
CA GLY A 513 -17.25 -7.28 -4.05
C GLY A 513 -17.55 -8.52 -4.89
N GLY A 514 -16.53 -9.05 -5.56
CA GLY A 514 -16.62 -10.26 -6.36
C GLY A 514 -16.51 -9.98 -7.85
N ASP A 515 -17.42 -10.53 -8.66
CA ASP A 515 -17.43 -10.30 -10.11
C ASP A 515 -18.38 -9.14 -10.47
N GLY A 516 -17.91 -8.03 -11.03
CA GLY A 516 -18.76 -6.93 -11.48
C GLY A 516 -18.15 -5.58 -11.14
N ASP A 517 -18.82 -4.48 -11.47
CA ASP A 517 -18.34 -3.15 -11.05
C ASP A 517 -18.97 -2.77 -9.71
N ASP A 518 -18.25 -3.01 -8.62
CA ASP A 518 -18.73 -2.90 -7.24
C ASP A 518 -18.42 -1.55 -6.61
N VAL A 519 -19.21 -1.17 -5.60
CA VAL A 519 -18.96 0.03 -4.79
C VAL A 519 -18.98 -0.33 -3.31
N LEU A 520 -17.81 -0.28 -2.67
CA LEU A 520 -17.58 -0.73 -1.30
C LEU A 520 -17.29 0.46 -0.38
N PHE A 521 -17.92 0.48 0.79
CA PHE A 521 -17.67 1.43 1.88
C PHE A 521 -17.38 0.65 3.16
N GLY A 522 -16.18 0.76 3.72
CA GLY A 522 -15.84 0.12 5.00
C GLY A 522 -16.62 0.76 6.15
N GLY A 523 -16.34 2.03 6.38
CA GLY A 523 -16.87 2.83 7.47
C GLY A 523 -15.75 3.13 8.47
N PRO A 524 -16.08 3.35 9.75
CA PRO A 524 -15.06 3.47 10.79
C PRO A 524 -14.61 2.10 11.34
N GLY A 525 -13.31 1.81 11.24
CA GLY A 525 -12.74 0.53 11.68
C GLY A 525 -11.33 0.33 11.17
N ASP A 526 -10.77 -0.87 11.37
CA ASP A 526 -9.66 -1.38 10.56
C ASP A 526 -10.28 -2.35 9.53
N ASP A 527 -10.53 -1.88 8.32
CA ASP A 527 -11.31 -2.57 7.30
C ASP A 527 -10.43 -3.21 6.21
N VAL A 528 -10.92 -4.32 5.64
CA VAL A 528 -10.34 -4.97 4.46
C VAL A 528 -11.35 -4.96 3.33
N LEU A 529 -11.09 -4.17 2.29
CA LEU A 529 -11.95 -4.06 1.10
C LEU A 529 -11.26 -4.74 -0.08
N LYS A 530 -11.99 -5.65 -0.74
CA LYS A 530 -11.55 -6.38 -1.93
C LYS A 530 -12.56 -6.17 -3.05
N GLY A 531 -12.18 -5.45 -4.11
CA GLY A 531 -13.04 -5.23 -5.29
C GLY A 531 -13.34 -6.55 -5.99
N GLY A 532 -12.29 -7.20 -6.49
CA GLY A 532 -12.39 -8.51 -7.12
C GLY A 532 -12.07 -8.42 -8.60
N THR A 533 -13.03 -8.74 -9.47
CA THR A 533 -12.86 -8.53 -10.92
C THR A 533 -13.88 -7.51 -11.40
N GLY A 534 -13.46 -6.51 -12.14
CA GLY A 534 -14.37 -5.50 -12.67
C GLY A 534 -13.75 -4.11 -12.68
N HIS A 535 -14.57 -3.09 -12.45
CA HIS A 535 -14.11 -1.71 -12.34
C HIS A 535 -14.66 -1.13 -11.05
N ASP A 536 -13.97 -1.39 -9.96
CA ASP A 536 -14.47 -1.27 -8.60
C ASP A 536 -14.14 0.08 -7.97
N ALA A 537 -15.00 0.53 -7.06
CA ALA A 537 -14.82 1.76 -6.30
C ALA A 537 -14.81 1.44 -4.81
N LEU A 538 -13.66 1.61 -4.16
CA LEU A 538 -13.43 1.26 -2.76
C LEU A 538 -13.17 2.53 -1.95
N ALA A 539 -13.91 2.72 -0.87
CA ALA A 539 -13.66 3.76 0.11
C ALA A 539 -13.58 3.14 1.51
N SER A 540 -12.43 3.20 2.17
CA SER A 540 -12.33 2.67 3.55
C SER A 540 -13.20 3.48 4.49
N GLY A 541 -13.02 4.80 4.56
CA GLY A 541 -13.74 5.66 5.50
C GLY A 541 -12.81 6.19 6.60
N PRO A 542 -13.36 6.81 7.67
CA PRO A 542 -12.53 7.40 8.72
C PRO A 542 -12.26 6.41 9.86
N GLY A 543 -11.00 6.07 10.13
CA GLY A 543 -10.62 5.13 11.20
C GLY A 543 -9.47 5.60 12.10
N PHE A 544 -9.08 4.71 13.02
CA PHE A 544 -7.79 4.75 13.73
C PHE A 544 -7.09 3.42 13.45
N GLY A 545 -6.87 3.14 12.17
CA GLY A 545 -6.56 1.80 11.69
C GLY A 545 -5.48 1.75 10.62
N GLY A 546 -5.21 0.53 10.18
CA GLY A 546 -4.46 0.23 8.99
C GLY A 546 -5.41 -0.47 8.03
N ASP A 547 -6.22 0.31 7.31
CA ASP A 547 -7.14 -0.27 6.32
C ASP A 547 -6.33 -0.89 5.18
N ILE A 548 -6.89 -1.91 4.54
CA ILE A 548 -6.31 -2.55 3.37
C ILE A 548 -7.31 -2.47 2.22
N LEU A 549 -6.93 -1.80 1.14
CA LEU A 549 -7.73 -1.67 -0.08
C LEU A 549 -7.05 -2.46 -1.19
N LEU A 550 -7.76 -3.45 -1.69
CA LEU A 550 -7.32 -4.32 -2.78
C LEU A 550 -8.31 -4.14 -3.94
N GLY A 551 -7.91 -3.44 -5.00
CA GLY A 551 -8.73 -3.24 -6.20
C GLY A 551 -9.04 -4.57 -6.87
N GLY A 552 -8.01 -5.21 -7.41
CA GLY A 552 -8.12 -6.51 -8.06
C GLY A 552 -7.89 -6.41 -9.56
N ASP A 553 -8.63 -7.19 -10.35
CA ASP A 553 -8.53 -7.16 -11.81
C ASP A 553 -9.42 -6.03 -12.39
N GLY A 554 -8.83 -5.17 -13.21
CA GLY A 554 -9.49 -4.12 -13.96
C GLY A 554 -9.22 -2.73 -13.37
N ASN A 555 -9.73 -1.69 -14.04
CA ASN A 555 -9.46 -0.31 -13.63
C ASN A 555 -10.31 0.09 -12.42
N ASP A 556 -9.66 0.31 -11.29
CA ASP A 556 -10.29 0.55 -10.00
C ASP A 556 -10.08 1.99 -9.48
N PHE A 557 -10.91 2.40 -8.52
CA PHE A 557 -10.79 3.68 -7.84
C PHE A 557 -10.75 3.48 -6.33
N LEU A 558 -9.60 3.71 -5.72
CA LEU A 558 -9.34 3.46 -4.30
C LEU A 558 -9.24 4.79 -3.55
N LEU A 559 -9.97 4.91 -2.44
CA LEU A 559 -10.04 6.12 -1.61
C LEU A 559 -9.79 5.79 -0.13
N GLY A 560 -8.63 6.21 0.38
CA GLY A 560 -8.22 5.95 1.78
C GLY A 560 -8.76 6.95 2.82
N GLY A 561 -9.05 8.19 2.43
CA GLY A 561 -9.48 9.23 3.39
C GLY A 561 -8.33 9.69 4.30
N ASP A 562 -8.62 10.06 5.55
CA ASP A 562 -7.63 10.63 6.49
C ASP A 562 -6.91 9.56 7.37
N ASP A 563 -7.15 8.26 7.13
CA ASP A 563 -6.56 7.16 7.91
C ASP A 563 -5.29 6.60 7.26
N GLY A 564 -4.52 5.79 8.00
CA GLY A 564 -3.40 5.05 7.40
C GLY A 564 -3.94 3.88 6.58
N VAL A 565 -3.71 3.88 5.27
CA VAL A 565 -4.25 2.87 4.36
C VAL A 565 -3.15 2.26 3.49
N GLU A 566 -3.06 0.93 3.47
CA GLU A 566 -2.24 0.21 2.49
C GLU A 566 -3.08 -0.07 1.23
N HIS A 567 -2.59 0.40 0.09
CA HIS A 567 -3.31 0.35 -1.18
C HIS A 567 -2.62 -0.62 -2.14
N PHE A 568 -3.41 -1.50 -2.73
CA PHE A 568 -3.00 -2.40 -3.81
C PHE A 568 -3.99 -2.21 -4.98
N GLY A 569 -3.59 -1.52 -6.04
CA GLY A 569 -4.41 -1.34 -7.25
C GLY A 569 -4.68 -2.69 -7.91
N GLY A 570 -3.61 -3.35 -8.34
CA GLY A 570 -3.68 -4.65 -9.01
C GLY A 570 -3.49 -4.49 -10.52
N PRO A 571 -3.90 -5.48 -11.34
CA PRO A 571 -3.81 -5.33 -12.79
C PRO A 571 -4.90 -4.40 -13.33
N GLY A 572 -4.55 -3.25 -13.89
CA GLY A 572 -5.54 -2.25 -14.29
C GLY A 572 -4.91 -0.93 -14.70
N ASP A 573 -5.72 0.04 -15.15
CA ASP A 573 -5.28 1.44 -15.09
C ASP A 573 -6.04 2.06 -13.92
N ASP A 574 -5.43 2.05 -12.73
CA ASP A 574 -6.08 2.34 -11.46
C ASP A 574 -5.91 3.79 -11.04
N VAL A 575 -6.81 4.25 -10.17
CA VAL A 575 -6.74 5.58 -9.58
C VAL A 575 -6.75 5.46 -8.07
N VAL A 576 -5.64 5.82 -7.44
CA VAL A 576 -5.51 5.85 -5.98
C VAL A 576 -5.57 7.29 -5.49
N VAL A 577 -6.44 7.54 -4.52
CA VAL A 577 -6.58 8.82 -3.84
C VAL A 577 -6.47 8.59 -2.34
N ASP A 578 -5.32 8.95 -1.80
CA ASP A 578 -5.08 8.95 -0.38
C ASP A 578 -5.21 10.38 0.20
N GLY A 579 -5.51 10.47 1.49
CA GLY A 579 -5.55 11.69 2.28
C GLY A 579 -4.80 11.57 3.61
N ALA A 580 -4.10 10.45 3.85
CA ALA A 580 -3.42 10.14 5.09
C ALA A 580 -2.32 11.15 5.45
N GLN A 581 -2.20 11.46 6.75
CA GLN A 581 -1.06 12.19 7.32
C GLN A 581 0.03 11.23 7.88
N ARG A 582 -0.01 9.96 7.47
CA ARG A 582 0.85 8.89 8.00
C ARG A 582 1.59 8.19 6.86
N ALA A 583 2.52 7.34 7.24
CA ALA A 583 3.48 6.75 6.32
C ALA A 583 3.03 5.34 5.96
N GLU A 584 2.28 5.20 4.88
CA GLU A 584 1.84 3.92 4.35
C GLU A 584 2.40 3.69 2.93
N ALA A 585 2.20 2.49 2.41
CA ALA A 585 2.68 2.11 1.09
C ALA A 585 1.50 2.07 0.11
N ILE A 586 1.70 2.69 -1.04
CA ILE A 586 0.75 2.65 -2.16
C ILE A 586 1.42 1.91 -3.30
N PHE A 587 0.79 0.83 -3.76
CA PHE A 587 1.22 0.02 -4.88
C PHE A 587 0.18 0.13 -5.99
N GLY A 588 0.54 0.72 -7.12
CA GLY A 588 -0.33 0.74 -8.31
C GLY A 588 -0.48 -0.67 -8.87
N GLY A 589 0.65 -1.29 -9.19
CA GLY A 589 0.70 -2.63 -9.78
C GLY A 589 0.84 -2.54 -11.31
N PRO A 590 0.49 -3.59 -12.06
CA PRO A 590 0.68 -3.56 -13.51
C PRO A 590 -0.40 -2.78 -14.24
N GLY A 591 0.01 -1.74 -14.98
CA GLY A 591 -0.81 -1.00 -15.93
C GLY A 591 -0.59 0.51 -15.76
N ASP A 592 -1.42 1.38 -16.32
CA ASP A 592 -1.15 2.83 -16.23
C ASP A 592 -1.88 3.45 -15.04
N ASP A 593 -1.21 3.61 -13.91
CA ASP A 593 -1.85 4.06 -12.68
C ASP A 593 -1.73 5.57 -12.49
N TRP A 594 -2.72 6.16 -11.81
CA TRP A 594 -2.63 7.50 -11.27
C TRP A 594 -2.71 7.44 -9.75
N ILE A 595 -1.62 7.81 -9.10
CA ILE A 595 -1.53 7.81 -7.64
C ILE A 595 -1.48 9.25 -7.13
N TYR A 596 -2.40 9.59 -6.23
CA TYR A 596 -2.39 10.82 -5.44
C TYR A 596 -2.31 10.47 -3.96
N ALA A 597 -1.18 10.75 -3.31
CA ALA A 597 -0.91 10.30 -1.93
C ALA A 597 -1.39 11.28 -0.84
N GLY A 598 -1.73 12.53 -1.19
CA GLY A 598 -2.29 13.48 -0.23
C GLY A 598 -1.24 14.27 0.58
N ASP A 599 -1.57 14.64 1.83
CA ASP A 599 -0.74 15.50 2.68
C ASP A 599 0.06 14.64 3.69
N GLY A 600 1.34 14.33 3.46
CA GLY A 600 1.95 13.23 4.23
C GLY A 600 3.47 13.18 4.36
N HIS A 601 3.91 12.10 5.02
CA HIS A 601 5.27 11.59 4.92
C HIS A 601 5.11 10.13 4.53
N ASP A 602 5.10 9.85 3.24
CA ASP A 602 4.61 8.55 2.79
C ASP A 602 5.73 7.49 2.85
N GLY A 603 5.35 6.29 3.28
CA GLY A 603 6.24 5.14 3.44
C GLY A 603 6.84 4.67 2.10
N GLY A 604 6.14 4.95 1.00
CA GLY A 604 6.58 4.81 -0.39
C GLY A 604 5.40 4.81 -1.36
N ILE A 605 5.53 5.55 -2.45
CA ILE A 605 4.59 5.57 -3.58
C ILE A 605 5.25 4.74 -4.69
N PHE A 606 4.70 3.57 -4.99
CA PHE A 606 5.21 2.65 -5.99
C PHE A 606 4.24 2.61 -7.18
N GLY A 607 4.76 2.92 -8.36
CA GLY A 607 4.01 2.78 -9.62
C GLY A 607 3.60 1.32 -9.83
N ASP A 608 4.58 0.40 -9.71
CA ASP A 608 4.37 -1.03 -9.94
C ASP A 608 4.31 -1.88 -8.63
N ASP A 609 5.00 -3.02 -8.64
CA ASP A 609 4.95 -4.14 -7.69
C ASP A 609 5.70 -3.90 -6.37
N GLY A 610 6.34 -2.74 -6.18
CA GLY A 610 6.83 -2.28 -4.87
C GLY A 610 8.07 -2.99 -4.34
N ASN A 611 9.22 -2.83 -5.00
CA ASN A 611 10.53 -3.34 -4.57
C ASN A 611 11.20 -2.43 -3.53
N VAL A 612 11.08 -2.80 -2.25
CA VAL A 612 11.54 -1.96 -1.13
C VAL A 612 13.07 -1.93 -0.97
N PHE A 613 13.80 -2.86 -1.59
CA PHE A 613 15.28 -2.89 -1.51
C PHE A 613 15.98 -1.96 -2.49
N ASP A 614 15.24 -1.30 -3.38
CA ASP A 614 15.83 -0.31 -4.28
C ASP A 614 17.01 -0.90 -5.09
N LEU A 615 16.84 -2.16 -5.50
CA LEU A 615 17.82 -2.93 -6.27
C LEU A 615 17.26 -3.16 -7.66
N LEU A 616 17.87 -2.54 -8.67
CA LEU A 616 17.60 -2.77 -10.10
C LEU A 616 17.53 -4.25 -10.52
N ALA A 617 18.17 -5.15 -9.77
CA ALA A 617 18.19 -6.58 -10.05
C ALA A 617 16.85 -7.30 -9.73
N GLY A 618 15.88 -6.62 -9.13
CA GLY A 618 14.55 -7.13 -8.79
C GLY A 618 13.39 -6.47 -9.54
N LEU A 619 13.63 -5.36 -10.24
CA LEU A 619 12.58 -4.60 -10.93
C LEU A 619 12.19 -5.21 -12.28
N SER A 620 10.91 -5.09 -12.64
CA SER A 620 10.42 -5.33 -13.99
C SER A 620 10.92 -4.22 -14.93
N GLN A 621 11.19 -4.54 -16.20
CA GLN A 621 11.51 -3.54 -17.23
C GLN A 621 10.29 -3.15 -18.07
N ILE A 622 9.11 -3.70 -17.75
CA ILE A 622 7.90 -3.66 -18.57
C ILE A 622 6.68 -3.34 -17.70
N GLY A 623 6.86 -2.59 -16.60
CA GLY A 623 5.75 -2.15 -15.77
C GLY A 623 4.89 -1.07 -16.44
N GLY A 624 4.11 -0.39 -15.61
CA GLY A 624 3.21 0.70 -15.93
C GLY A 624 3.92 1.96 -16.40
N ASP A 625 3.24 2.79 -17.22
CA ASP A 625 3.73 4.16 -17.44
C ASP A 625 2.90 5.08 -16.52
N ASP A 626 3.30 5.25 -15.27
CA ASP A 626 2.45 5.76 -14.20
C ASP A 626 2.47 7.28 -14.06
N VAL A 627 1.50 7.81 -13.31
CA VAL A 627 1.46 9.21 -12.89
C VAL A 627 1.44 9.28 -11.37
N LEU A 628 2.54 9.76 -10.79
CA LEU A 628 2.75 9.75 -9.36
C LEU A 628 2.76 11.17 -8.78
N ASP A 629 1.83 11.45 -7.86
CA ASP A 629 1.60 12.73 -7.20
C ASP A 629 1.59 12.54 -5.68
N GLY A 630 2.70 12.83 -5.01
CA GLY A 630 2.80 12.70 -3.55
C GLY A 630 2.08 13.76 -2.73
N GLY A 631 1.40 14.74 -3.37
CA GLY A 631 0.91 15.93 -2.70
C GLY A 631 1.96 16.69 -1.85
N PRO A 632 1.53 17.57 -0.94
CA PRO A 632 2.42 18.31 -0.04
C PRO A 632 3.07 17.42 1.04
N GLY A 633 4.41 17.34 1.10
CA GLY A 633 4.99 16.37 2.01
C GLY A 633 6.49 16.12 1.97
N GLN A 634 6.86 14.91 2.37
CA GLN A 634 8.21 14.36 2.24
C GLN A 634 8.08 12.94 1.71
N ASP A 635 7.97 12.85 0.39
CA ASP A 635 7.43 11.64 -0.23
C ASP A 635 8.51 10.95 -1.06
N ASN A 636 8.45 9.62 -1.10
CA ASN A 636 9.35 8.80 -1.90
C ASN A 636 8.54 8.19 -3.05
N HIS A 637 8.82 8.62 -4.27
CA HIS A 637 8.18 8.13 -5.48
C HIS A 637 9.13 7.14 -6.17
N PHE A 638 8.64 5.95 -6.46
CA PHE A 638 9.32 4.88 -7.16
C PHE A 638 8.50 4.56 -8.42
N GLY A 639 9.01 4.98 -9.57
CA GLY A 639 8.43 4.65 -10.88
C GLY A 639 8.62 3.17 -11.23
N GLU A 640 9.77 2.61 -10.82
CA GLU A 640 10.13 1.21 -11.03
C GLU A 640 10.38 0.85 -12.49
N GLY A 641 9.36 0.54 -13.28
CA GLY A 641 9.58 0.18 -14.67
C GLY A 641 8.52 0.69 -15.64
N GLY A 642 8.90 1.61 -16.50
CA GLY A 642 8.04 2.13 -17.55
C GLY A 642 8.36 3.59 -17.80
N ASP A 643 7.61 4.27 -18.67
CA ASP A 643 7.84 5.69 -18.92
C ASP A 643 6.98 6.54 -17.95
N ASP A 644 7.47 6.74 -16.73
CA ASP A 644 6.67 7.35 -15.65
C ASP A 644 6.63 8.88 -15.71
N ILE A 645 5.61 9.45 -15.08
CA ILE A 645 5.48 10.90 -14.92
C ILE A 645 5.22 11.28 -13.46
N PHE A 646 6.23 11.88 -12.85
CA PHE A 646 6.11 12.51 -11.54
C PHE A 646 5.47 13.90 -11.66
N LEU A 647 4.51 14.19 -10.79
CA LEU A 647 3.97 15.53 -10.58
C LEU A 647 4.74 16.23 -9.46
N MET A 648 5.18 17.46 -9.72
CA MET A 648 5.93 18.26 -8.76
C MET A 648 4.99 18.85 -7.69
N ASN A 649 5.36 18.66 -6.42
CA ASN A 649 4.58 19.16 -5.29
C ASN A 649 5.42 19.93 -4.24
N GLU A 650 4.73 20.49 -3.24
CA GLU A 650 5.36 21.18 -2.12
C GLU A 650 6.08 20.18 -1.22
N GLY A 651 7.30 20.49 -0.79
CA GLY A 651 8.00 19.67 0.19
C GLY A 651 9.41 19.26 -0.19
N THR A 652 9.89 18.15 0.39
CA THR A 652 11.20 17.59 0.07
C THR A 652 11.02 16.14 -0.38
N ASN A 653 10.86 15.99 -1.68
CA ASN A 653 10.48 14.74 -2.31
C ASN A 653 11.67 14.04 -2.97
N ARG A 654 11.56 12.73 -3.09
CA ARG A 654 12.50 11.89 -3.84
C ARG A 654 11.75 11.24 -5.00
N TYR A 655 12.32 11.38 -6.18
CA TYR A 655 11.79 10.82 -7.42
C TYR A 655 12.81 9.82 -7.97
N PHE A 656 12.43 8.55 -7.96
CA PHE A 656 13.24 7.43 -8.41
C PHE A 656 12.56 6.84 -9.66
N GLY A 657 13.09 7.14 -10.86
CA GLY A 657 12.52 6.66 -12.13
C GLY A 657 12.82 5.18 -12.40
N ASP A 658 14.08 4.78 -12.22
CA ASP A 658 14.59 3.42 -12.43
C ASP A 658 14.59 2.94 -13.90
N PHE A 659 13.68 2.07 -14.36
CA PHE A 659 13.64 1.60 -15.75
C PHE A 659 12.62 2.40 -16.58
N GLY A 660 12.93 2.64 -17.85
CA GLY A 660 12.12 3.44 -18.77
C GLY A 660 12.54 4.90 -18.83
N PHE A 661 11.80 5.75 -19.55
CA PHE A 661 12.12 7.16 -19.73
C PHE A 661 11.18 8.05 -18.91
N ASP A 662 11.66 8.46 -17.75
CA ASP A 662 10.82 9.09 -16.72
C ASP A 662 10.85 10.61 -16.78
N TRP A 663 9.73 11.22 -16.40
CA TRP A 663 9.54 12.67 -16.45
C TRP A 663 9.19 13.24 -15.08
N ILE A 664 9.68 14.46 -14.82
CA ILE A 664 9.08 15.35 -13.82
C ILE A 664 8.41 16.52 -14.53
N THR A 665 7.17 16.86 -14.18
CA THR A 665 6.47 18.04 -14.71
C THR A 665 5.95 18.96 -13.62
N GLN A 666 6.04 20.26 -13.85
CA GLN A 666 5.49 21.30 -12.97
C GLN A 666 4.16 21.86 -13.44
N ARG A 667 3.49 21.16 -14.36
CA ARG A 667 2.15 21.55 -14.79
C ARG A 667 1.24 21.69 -13.56
N GLY A 668 0.63 22.86 -13.40
CA GLY A 668 -0.25 23.19 -12.27
C GLY A 668 0.45 23.82 -11.06
N TRP A 669 1.79 23.94 -11.07
CA TRP A 669 2.58 24.45 -9.96
C TRP A 669 2.50 25.99 -9.84
N PRO A 670 2.15 26.56 -8.68
CA PRO A 670 1.81 27.99 -8.58
C PRO A 670 3.02 28.94 -8.42
N VAL A 671 4.25 28.41 -8.37
CA VAL A 671 5.48 29.20 -8.21
C VAL A 671 6.52 28.77 -9.24
N PRO A 672 7.51 29.63 -9.57
CA PRO A 672 8.53 29.25 -10.54
C PRO A 672 9.31 27.99 -10.14
N ALA A 673 9.62 27.18 -11.13
CA ALA A 673 10.34 25.92 -11.00
C ALA A 673 11.78 26.10 -10.55
N ASP A 674 12.26 25.14 -9.77
CA ASP A 674 13.69 24.86 -9.65
C ASP A 674 13.94 23.35 -9.67
N ILE A 675 14.19 22.80 -10.87
CA ILE A 675 14.47 21.37 -11.09
C ILE A 675 15.98 21.17 -11.27
N GLU A 676 16.54 20.16 -10.60
CA GLU A 676 17.94 19.76 -10.76
C GLU A 676 18.07 18.24 -10.75
N LEU A 677 18.01 17.61 -11.94
CA LEU A 677 18.00 16.14 -12.09
C LEU A 677 19.29 15.48 -11.56
N ASP A 678 20.41 16.21 -11.54
CA ASP A 678 21.69 15.76 -10.97
C ASP A 678 21.74 15.76 -9.42
N LEU A 679 20.68 16.23 -8.75
CA LEU A 679 20.66 16.35 -7.29
C LEU A 679 20.29 15.01 -6.63
N LEU A 680 21.29 14.14 -6.54
CA LEU A 680 21.17 12.79 -6.00
C LEU A 680 21.02 12.76 -4.46
N ALA A 681 20.26 11.78 -3.96
CA ALA A 681 20.28 11.38 -2.55
C ALA A 681 21.51 10.50 -2.27
N LEU A 682 22.66 11.09 -1.95
CA LEU A 682 23.89 10.32 -1.71
C LEU A 682 23.92 9.67 -0.31
N PRO A 683 24.22 8.36 -0.20
CA PRO A 683 24.49 7.73 1.09
C PRO A 683 25.76 8.32 1.73
N ALA A 684 25.69 8.63 3.03
CA ALA A 684 26.81 9.07 3.88
C ALA A 684 27.38 10.49 3.63
N THR A 685 26.78 11.32 2.77
CA THR A 685 27.04 12.78 2.80
C THR A 685 26.36 13.42 4.01
N PRO A 686 27.03 14.31 4.78
CA PRO A 686 26.38 15.07 5.84
C PRO A 686 25.23 15.88 5.23
N ILE A 687 24.00 15.45 5.50
CA ILE A 687 22.80 16.15 5.04
C ILE A 687 22.87 17.55 5.65
N ASN A 688 22.93 18.57 4.80
CA ASN A 688 22.61 19.91 5.24
C ASN A 688 21.11 19.89 5.53
N PHE A 689 20.72 19.83 6.80
CA PHE A 689 19.31 19.85 7.22
C PHE A 689 18.53 21.10 6.74
N ASN A 690 19.20 22.06 6.09
CA ASN A 690 18.56 23.22 5.45
C ASN A 690 18.43 23.09 3.92
N ASP A 691 18.87 22.00 3.28
CA ASP A 691 18.65 21.76 1.85
C ASP A 691 17.34 20.99 1.66
N LEU A 692 16.26 21.74 1.46
CA LEU A 692 14.89 21.24 1.31
C LEU A 692 14.51 21.00 -0.17
N ARG A 693 15.47 21.01 -1.09
CA ARG A 693 15.20 20.77 -2.52
C ARG A 693 14.90 19.30 -2.78
N ASN A 694 14.11 19.04 -3.81
CA ASN A 694 13.80 17.69 -4.27
C ASN A 694 15.04 16.94 -4.75
N LYS A 695 14.94 15.61 -4.76
CA LYS A 695 16.02 14.69 -5.14
C LYS A 695 15.54 13.80 -6.25
N TYR A 696 16.43 13.52 -7.19
CA TYR A 696 16.12 12.77 -8.39
C TYR A 696 17.13 11.66 -8.57
N ARG A 697 16.69 10.53 -9.13
CA ARG A 697 17.55 9.46 -9.62
C ARG A 697 16.88 8.86 -10.84
N MET A 698 17.65 8.71 -11.93
CA MET A 698 17.18 8.08 -13.16
C MET A 698 15.95 8.76 -13.78
N VAL A 699 15.73 10.05 -13.50
CA VAL A 699 14.69 10.85 -14.17
C VAL A 699 15.30 11.49 -15.41
N ASP A 700 14.75 11.23 -16.59
CA ASP A 700 15.37 11.55 -17.88
C ASP A 700 14.80 12.82 -18.54
N GLY A 701 13.57 13.19 -18.22
CA GLY A 701 12.87 14.35 -18.74
C GLY A 701 12.44 15.33 -17.65
N ALA A 702 12.49 16.62 -17.94
CA ALA A 702 11.97 17.66 -17.06
C ALA A 702 11.15 18.70 -17.84
N SER A 703 10.02 19.08 -17.27
CA SER A 703 9.12 20.09 -17.82
C SER A 703 8.75 21.16 -16.79
N GLY A 704 8.94 22.42 -17.15
CA GLY A 704 8.32 23.56 -16.48
C GLY A 704 6.86 23.73 -16.90
N TRP A 705 6.31 24.94 -16.72
CA TRP A 705 4.90 25.23 -17.02
C TRP A 705 4.65 26.62 -17.63
N ASP A 706 4.27 27.62 -16.83
CA ASP A 706 3.83 28.94 -17.31
C ASP A 706 4.52 30.12 -16.61
N LEU A 707 5.51 29.86 -15.76
CA LEU A 707 6.29 30.83 -15.01
C LEU A 707 7.76 30.76 -15.41
N ASP A 708 8.56 31.75 -14.96
CA ASP A 708 9.98 31.87 -15.29
C ASP A 708 10.81 30.79 -14.55
N ASP A 709 10.92 29.62 -15.16
CA ASP A 709 11.37 28.37 -14.55
C ASP A 709 12.90 28.18 -14.65
N HIS A 710 13.51 27.51 -13.66
CA HIS A 710 14.92 27.08 -13.74
C HIS A 710 14.98 25.55 -13.82
N ILE A 711 15.44 25.03 -14.96
CA ILE A 711 15.48 23.60 -15.23
C ILE A 711 16.92 23.18 -15.52
N ARG A 712 17.40 22.18 -14.79
CA ARG A 712 18.76 21.65 -14.92
C ARG A 712 18.72 20.13 -15.12
N GLY A 713 19.31 19.66 -16.20
CA GLY A 713 19.54 18.25 -16.48
C GLY A 713 20.57 17.60 -15.56
N ASP A 714 20.94 16.38 -15.89
CA ASP A 714 21.94 15.58 -15.19
C ASP A 714 23.25 15.43 -16.01
N SER A 715 24.17 14.59 -15.54
CA SER A 715 25.46 14.38 -16.21
C SER A 715 25.61 12.99 -16.86
N ARG A 716 24.53 12.23 -17.00
CA ARG A 716 24.53 10.86 -17.51
C ARG A 716 24.67 10.83 -19.03
N THR A 717 25.25 9.74 -19.54
CA THR A 717 25.56 9.55 -20.96
C THR A 717 25.36 8.08 -21.36
N ASN A 718 25.17 7.81 -22.64
CA ASN A 718 25.15 6.45 -23.19
C ASN A 718 26.52 5.89 -23.59
N ASP A 719 27.62 6.60 -23.30
CA ASP A 719 28.96 6.13 -23.67
C ASP A 719 29.39 4.97 -22.75
N PRO A 720 29.63 3.75 -23.29
CA PRO A 720 30.03 2.61 -22.47
C PRO A 720 31.43 2.76 -21.83
N ALA A 721 32.18 3.80 -22.16
CA ALA A 721 33.43 4.16 -21.49
C ALA A 721 33.23 5.10 -20.29
N ALA A 722 32.03 5.63 -20.06
CA ALA A 722 31.71 6.41 -18.88
C ALA A 722 31.75 5.56 -17.60
N PRO A 723 32.06 6.15 -16.44
CA PRO A 723 31.83 5.50 -15.15
C PRO A 723 30.38 5.05 -15.00
N ILE A 724 30.14 3.96 -14.27
CA ILE A 724 28.79 3.37 -14.16
C ILE A 724 27.77 4.32 -13.52
N GLU A 725 28.24 5.24 -12.68
CA GLU A 725 27.44 6.30 -12.06
C GLU A 725 27.01 7.41 -13.02
N LEU A 726 27.62 7.49 -14.22
CA LEU A 726 27.26 8.44 -15.29
C LEU A 726 26.74 7.70 -16.53
N PHE A 727 26.39 6.43 -16.41
CA PHE A 727 25.99 5.60 -17.54
C PHE A 727 24.47 5.40 -17.54
N ASN A 728 23.81 5.75 -18.65
CA ASN A 728 22.41 5.39 -18.87
C ASN A 728 22.27 3.88 -19.01
N LEU A 729 21.43 3.28 -18.17
CA LEU A 729 21.25 1.84 -18.15
C LEU A 729 20.45 1.40 -19.39
N PRO A 730 20.77 0.23 -19.99
CA PRO A 730 19.92 -0.33 -21.03
C PRO A 730 18.49 -0.55 -20.49
N GLY A 731 17.50 -0.07 -21.23
CA GLY A 731 16.10 -0.06 -20.80
C GLY A 731 15.59 1.32 -20.37
N THR A 732 16.45 2.31 -20.14
CA THR A 732 16.05 3.69 -19.79
C THR A 732 15.94 4.60 -21.02
N GLU A 733 15.65 4.01 -22.18
CA GLU A 733 15.71 4.70 -23.45
C GLU A 733 14.31 5.05 -23.95
N LEU A 734 14.10 6.32 -24.35
CA LEU A 734 12.85 6.70 -24.97
C LEU A 734 12.74 6.00 -26.33
N THR A 735 11.84 5.03 -26.43
CA THR A 735 11.57 4.32 -27.67
C THR A 735 10.47 5.03 -28.48
N ALA A 736 10.33 4.69 -29.77
CA ALA A 736 9.19 5.15 -30.55
C ALA A 736 7.86 4.60 -30.01
N GLY A 737 7.93 3.42 -29.40
CA GLY A 737 6.81 2.67 -28.86
C GLY A 737 5.69 2.36 -29.85
N THR A 738 4.54 1.97 -29.31
CA THR A 738 3.36 1.60 -30.09
C THR A 738 2.35 2.74 -30.13
N PRO A 739 1.74 3.03 -31.30
CA PRO A 739 0.74 4.09 -31.39
C PRO A 739 -0.45 3.81 -30.46
N PRO A 740 -0.89 4.82 -29.69
CA PRO A 740 -2.11 4.70 -28.92
C PRO A 740 -3.35 4.56 -29.82
N VAL A 741 -4.44 4.06 -29.25
CA VAL A 741 -5.75 4.10 -29.89
C VAL A 741 -6.29 5.52 -29.80
N ALA A 742 -6.60 6.14 -30.95
CA ALA A 742 -7.16 7.48 -31.00
C ALA A 742 -8.63 7.47 -30.55
N GLU A 743 -8.94 8.24 -29.51
CA GLU A 743 -10.29 8.37 -28.96
C GLU A 743 -11.00 9.64 -29.44
N PRO A 744 -12.34 9.66 -29.58
CA PRO A 744 -13.07 10.86 -29.97
C PRO A 744 -12.82 12.01 -28.99
N ALA A 745 -12.29 13.13 -29.48
CA ALA A 745 -12.22 14.37 -28.71
C ALA A 745 -13.65 14.89 -28.44
N VAL A 746 -14.01 15.06 -27.17
CA VAL A 746 -15.31 15.65 -26.79
C VAL A 746 -15.07 16.72 -25.71
N GLY A 747 -15.57 17.94 -25.97
CA GLY A 747 -15.42 19.11 -25.08
C GLY A 747 -14.68 20.29 -25.74
N PRO A 748 -14.68 21.50 -25.14
CA PRO A 748 -14.07 22.70 -25.72
C PRO A 748 -12.52 22.69 -25.67
N ALA A 749 -11.88 21.52 -25.78
CA ALA A 749 -10.44 21.33 -25.87
C ALA A 749 -9.90 21.42 -27.32
N ALA A 750 -10.72 21.87 -28.28
CA ALA A 750 -10.23 22.32 -29.59
C ALA A 750 -9.37 23.61 -29.50
N ALA A 751 -9.20 24.20 -28.32
CA ALA A 751 -8.45 25.44 -28.12
C ALA A 751 -6.93 25.27 -28.17
N PHE A 752 -6.39 24.07 -27.91
CA PHE A 752 -4.94 23.82 -27.84
C PHE A 752 -4.43 22.64 -28.68
N GLY A 753 -5.28 22.02 -29.50
CA GLY A 753 -4.86 20.96 -30.42
C GLY A 753 -4.59 19.59 -29.77
N GLN A 754 -5.10 19.35 -28.57
CA GLN A 754 -4.98 18.07 -27.87
C GLN A 754 -5.73 16.95 -28.61
N SER A 755 -5.09 15.79 -28.77
CA SER A 755 -5.68 14.55 -29.26
C SER A 755 -5.68 13.52 -28.14
N ASN A 756 -6.83 12.88 -27.89
CA ASN A 756 -6.99 11.91 -26.82
C ASN A 756 -6.57 10.51 -27.28
N PHE A 757 -5.90 9.80 -26.38
CA PHE A 757 -5.26 8.52 -26.67
C PHE A 757 -5.46 7.57 -25.50
N ARG A 758 -5.69 6.29 -25.78
CA ARG A 758 -5.69 5.20 -24.80
C ARG A 758 -4.62 4.16 -25.17
N GLY A 759 -3.89 3.68 -24.18
CA GLY A 759 -2.80 2.71 -24.35
C GLY A 759 -1.64 3.27 -25.16
N GLY A 760 -0.90 2.40 -25.85
CA GLY A 760 0.35 2.76 -26.52
C GLY A 760 1.54 2.66 -25.56
N SER A 761 2.73 2.93 -26.06
CA SER A 761 3.96 2.92 -25.27
C SER A 761 4.97 3.90 -25.83
N GLY A 762 6.05 4.17 -25.10
CA GLY A 762 7.14 5.03 -25.58
C GLY A 762 6.66 6.45 -25.90
N ALA A 763 7.42 7.11 -26.78
CA ALA A 763 7.11 8.46 -27.24
C ALA A 763 5.79 8.61 -28.02
N ALA A 764 5.14 7.51 -28.42
CA ALA A 764 3.85 7.57 -29.09
C ALA A 764 2.68 7.77 -28.12
N LYS A 765 2.85 7.40 -26.84
CA LYS A 765 1.84 7.54 -25.78
C LYS A 765 1.60 9.00 -25.39
N ILE A 766 2.65 9.82 -25.46
CA ILE A 766 2.57 11.27 -25.23
C ILE A 766 2.24 11.98 -26.54
N ALA A 767 1.05 12.57 -26.62
CA ALA A 767 0.59 13.27 -27.81
C ALA A 767 1.58 14.39 -28.20
N GLY A 768 2.13 14.31 -29.42
CA GLY A 768 3.06 15.31 -29.97
C GLY A 768 4.54 15.05 -29.68
N LEU A 769 4.90 14.14 -28.76
CA LEU A 769 6.30 13.89 -28.42
C LEU A 769 7.07 13.26 -29.59
N THR A 770 6.49 12.27 -30.27
CA THR A 770 7.09 11.67 -31.49
C THR A 770 7.42 12.72 -32.56
N ASP A 771 6.51 13.67 -32.80
CA ASP A 771 6.73 14.73 -33.78
C ASP A 771 7.79 15.73 -33.32
N LEU A 772 7.78 16.08 -32.02
CA LEU A 772 8.78 16.94 -31.40
C LEU A 772 10.20 16.35 -31.57
N ILE A 773 10.39 15.05 -31.30
CA ILE A 773 11.70 14.40 -31.43
C ILE A 773 12.14 14.31 -32.89
N ILE A 774 11.28 13.79 -33.77
CA ILE A 774 11.67 13.50 -35.16
C ILE A 774 11.71 14.77 -36.00
N ASN A 775 10.62 15.53 -36.05
CA ASN A 775 10.50 16.68 -36.93
C ASN A 775 10.96 17.97 -36.24
N GLY A 776 10.76 18.08 -34.92
CA GLY A 776 11.19 19.24 -34.15
C GLY A 776 12.70 19.28 -33.96
N PHE A 777 13.27 18.29 -33.30
CA PHE A 777 14.71 18.21 -33.01
C PHE A 777 15.53 17.56 -34.13
N GLY A 778 14.90 16.81 -35.05
CA GLY A 778 15.63 16.12 -36.12
C GLY A 778 16.35 14.86 -35.64
N LYS A 779 15.85 14.20 -34.58
CA LYS A 779 16.46 13.03 -33.93
C LYS A 779 15.70 11.75 -34.29
N THR A 780 16.24 10.60 -33.88
CA THR A 780 15.67 9.28 -34.14
C THR A 780 15.60 8.46 -32.86
N PHE A 781 14.63 7.55 -32.79
CA PHE A 781 14.52 6.59 -31.69
C PHE A 781 15.44 5.37 -31.88
N PRO A 782 15.83 4.67 -30.79
CA PRO A 782 15.64 5.08 -29.40
C PRO A 782 16.52 6.30 -29.05
N PHE A 783 16.04 7.16 -28.16
CA PHE A 783 16.80 8.30 -27.64
C PHE A 783 17.28 7.99 -26.22
N ASN A 784 18.58 8.08 -26.00
CA ASN A 784 19.23 7.81 -24.69
C ASN A 784 20.50 8.64 -24.48
N ALA A 785 20.70 9.68 -25.28
CA ALA A 785 21.97 10.39 -25.38
C ALA A 785 22.13 11.50 -24.32
N GLY A 786 21.03 11.97 -23.73
CA GLY A 786 20.94 13.03 -22.71
C GLY A 786 19.50 13.17 -22.25
N ASN A 787 19.16 14.32 -21.65
CA ASN A 787 17.83 14.65 -21.15
C ASN A 787 16.92 15.30 -22.21
N ILE A 788 15.62 15.34 -21.94
CA ILE A 788 14.66 16.22 -22.65
C ILE A 788 14.17 17.28 -21.67
N LEU A 789 14.46 18.55 -21.95
CA LEU A 789 14.14 19.68 -21.08
C LEU A 789 13.16 20.63 -21.80
N LEU A 790 12.02 20.88 -21.16
CA LEU A 790 10.91 21.66 -21.69
C LEU A 790 10.65 22.86 -20.76
N GLY A 791 10.82 24.09 -21.26
CA GLY A 791 10.67 25.34 -20.50
C GLY A 791 9.21 25.61 -20.13
N GLY A 792 8.41 26.05 -21.10
CA GLY A 792 6.99 26.32 -20.88
C GLY A 792 6.53 27.61 -21.55
N GLY A 793 5.75 28.43 -20.85
CA GLY A 793 5.30 29.74 -21.33
C GLY A 793 6.01 30.93 -20.66
N GLY A 794 6.91 30.67 -19.70
CA GLY A 794 7.64 31.67 -18.95
C GLY A 794 9.02 31.95 -19.54
N ARG A 795 9.79 32.85 -18.93
CA ARG A 795 11.18 33.14 -19.35
C ARG A 795 12.13 32.20 -18.65
N ASP A 796 12.44 31.11 -19.32
CA ASP A 796 13.06 29.98 -18.65
C ASP A 796 14.58 30.03 -18.73
N LEU A 797 15.21 29.55 -17.66
CA LEU A 797 16.64 29.30 -17.59
C LEU A 797 16.86 27.79 -17.64
N ILE A 798 17.46 27.29 -18.72
CA ILE A 798 17.59 25.85 -18.95
C ILE A 798 19.05 25.47 -19.11
N GLU A 799 19.52 24.48 -18.36
CA GLU A 799 20.89 23.98 -18.41
C GLU A 799 20.86 22.48 -18.68
N GLY A 800 21.43 22.04 -19.80
CA GLY A 800 21.55 20.62 -20.14
C GLY A 800 22.43 19.85 -19.15
N LYS A 801 23.57 20.46 -18.79
CA LYS A 801 24.71 19.81 -18.11
C LYS A 801 25.33 18.76 -19.03
N GLY A 802 25.44 17.49 -18.65
CA GLY A 802 26.15 16.49 -19.45
C GLY A 802 25.26 15.80 -20.48
N GLY A 803 25.83 14.92 -21.31
CA GLY A 803 25.06 14.22 -22.34
C GLY A 803 24.77 15.09 -23.58
N ASP A 804 23.94 14.57 -24.49
CA ASP A 804 23.48 15.27 -25.70
C ASP A 804 21.99 15.61 -25.55
N ASP A 805 21.69 16.81 -25.03
CA ASP A 805 20.34 17.16 -24.57
C ASP A 805 19.44 17.73 -25.67
N LEU A 806 18.13 17.58 -25.48
CA LEU A 806 17.09 18.20 -26.30
C LEU A 806 16.37 19.27 -25.47
N ILE A 807 16.48 20.53 -25.86
CA ILE A 807 15.96 21.66 -25.08
C ILE A 807 14.95 22.45 -25.91
N ASP A 808 13.70 22.58 -25.44
CA ASP A 808 12.67 23.47 -26.00
C ASP A 808 12.22 24.50 -24.96
N GLY A 809 12.35 25.80 -25.23
CA GLY A 809 11.94 26.85 -24.28
C GLY A 809 10.43 27.08 -24.19
N ASP A 810 9.68 26.83 -25.28
CA ASP A 810 8.26 27.25 -25.36
C ASP A 810 7.25 26.10 -25.18
N SER A 811 7.69 24.90 -24.79
CA SER A 811 6.81 23.72 -24.71
C SER A 811 6.81 23.14 -23.30
N TRP A 812 5.74 22.46 -22.91
CA TRP A 812 5.67 21.72 -21.65
C TRP A 812 4.91 20.40 -21.80
N LEU A 813 5.13 19.48 -20.85
CA LEU A 813 4.42 18.23 -20.69
C LEU A 813 3.17 18.43 -19.82
N ASN A 814 2.00 18.20 -20.40
CA ASN A 814 0.70 18.24 -19.72
C ASN A 814 0.15 16.83 -19.53
N VAL A 815 -0.38 16.54 -18.34
CA VAL A 815 -0.87 15.21 -17.95
C VAL A 815 -2.21 15.33 -17.23
N GLN A 816 -3.34 14.91 -17.79
CA GLN A 816 -4.68 15.10 -17.21
C GLN A 816 -5.45 13.79 -17.09
N LEU A 817 -6.43 13.71 -16.19
CA LEU A 817 -7.42 12.63 -16.21
C LEU A 817 -8.61 13.02 -17.08
N ARG A 818 -9.05 12.08 -17.90
CA ARG A 818 -10.29 12.14 -18.67
C ARG A 818 -11.27 11.10 -18.16
N ALA A 819 -12.39 11.58 -17.64
CA ALA A 819 -13.51 10.77 -17.23
C ALA A 819 -14.66 10.89 -18.24
N VAL A 820 -15.14 9.75 -18.75
CA VAL A 820 -16.39 9.67 -19.51
C VAL A 820 -17.51 9.31 -18.53
N MET A 821 -18.34 10.30 -18.20
CA MET A 821 -19.48 10.13 -17.31
C MET A 821 -20.50 9.14 -17.87
N ASN A 822 -21.29 8.51 -17.00
CA ASN A 822 -22.31 7.53 -17.39
C ASN A 822 -23.41 8.13 -18.28
N ASP A 823 -23.57 9.46 -18.32
CA ASP A 823 -24.47 10.18 -19.23
C ASP A 823 -23.84 10.51 -20.61
N GLY A 824 -22.58 10.14 -20.81
CA GLY A 824 -21.78 10.37 -22.01
C GLY A 824 -21.06 11.72 -22.06
N THR A 825 -21.19 12.56 -21.03
CA THR A 825 -20.39 13.80 -20.92
C THR A 825 -18.94 13.49 -20.58
N VAL A 826 -18.02 14.37 -20.99
CA VAL A 826 -16.59 14.21 -20.71
C VAL A 826 -16.15 15.30 -19.74
N LYS A 827 -15.49 14.88 -18.67
CA LYS A 827 -14.85 15.74 -17.68
C LYS A 827 -13.33 15.57 -17.80
N LEU A 828 -12.63 16.69 -17.93
CA LEU A 828 -11.17 16.73 -17.82
C LEU A 828 -10.85 17.33 -16.46
N VAL A 829 -10.02 16.66 -15.68
CA VAL A 829 -9.60 17.10 -14.35
C VAL A 829 -8.09 17.04 -14.24
N ASP A 830 -7.54 17.91 -13.40
CA ASP A 830 -6.11 17.95 -13.16
C ASP A 830 -5.69 17.08 -11.97
N SER A 831 -6.63 16.75 -11.08
CA SER A 831 -6.46 15.88 -9.91
C SER A 831 -7.59 14.84 -9.84
N PRO A 832 -7.30 13.60 -9.41
CA PRO A 832 -8.31 12.56 -9.23
C PRO A 832 -9.32 12.87 -8.11
N VAL A 833 -8.96 13.73 -7.15
CA VAL A 833 -9.86 14.18 -6.06
C VAL A 833 -11.15 14.78 -6.62
N ASP A 834 -11.08 15.45 -7.78
CA ASP A 834 -12.25 16.04 -8.44
C ASP A 834 -13.24 14.98 -8.99
N LEU A 835 -12.88 13.69 -9.02
CA LEU A 835 -13.74 12.59 -9.50
C LEU A 835 -14.43 11.82 -8.36
N VAL A 836 -13.99 11.97 -7.11
CA VAL A 836 -14.49 11.21 -5.94
C VAL A 836 -16.01 11.27 -5.83
N ASP A 837 -16.59 12.48 -5.85
CA ASP A 837 -18.04 12.69 -5.76
C ASP A 837 -18.82 12.02 -6.90
N ASP A 838 -18.20 11.87 -8.08
CA ASP A 838 -18.81 11.28 -9.27
C ASP A 838 -18.77 9.73 -9.21
N VAL A 839 -17.65 9.18 -8.74
CA VAL A 839 -17.41 7.73 -8.58
C VAL A 839 -18.29 7.11 -7.50
N PHE A 840 -18.43 7.76 -6.34
CA PHE A 840 -19.16 7.20 -5.20
C PHE A 840 -20.64 7.61 -5.11
N ALA A 841 -21.14 8.38 -6.08
CA ALA A 841 -22.53 8.81 -6.15
C ALA A 841 -23.53 7.64 -6.19
N ASP A 842 -24.78 7.90 -5.78
CA ASP A 842 -25.87 6.92 -5.87
C ASP A 842 -27.13 7.56 -6.51
N PRO A 843 -27.50 7.20 -7.76
CA PRO A 843 -26.81 6.24 -8.63
C PRO A 843 -25.43 6.74 -9.07
N GLN A 844 -24.51 5.79 -9.31
CA GLN A 844 -23.13 6.07 -9.72
C GLN A 844 -23.10 6.90 -11.01
N ARG A 845 -22.32 8.00 -11.00
CA ARG A 845 -22.23 8.94 -12.12
C ARG A 845 -21.02 8.67 -13.02
N LEU A 846 -19.98 8.04 -12.48
CA LEU A 846 -18.76 7.67 -13.18
C LEU A 846 -18.34 6.26 -12.74
N ASN A 847 -18.23 5.35 -13.71
CA ASN A 847 -17.57 4.05 -13.49
C ASN A 847 -16.05 4.22 -13.68
N PRO A 848 -15.21 3.65 -12.78
CA PRO A 848 -13.74 3.75 -12.84
C PRO A 848 -13.12 3.35 -14.20
N GLY A 849 -13.65 2.31 -14.87
CA GLY A 849 -13.21 1.87 -16.20
C GLY A 849 -13.42 2.87 -17.35
N ASN A 850 -14.06 4.01 -17.08
CA ASN A 850 -14.21 5.13 -18.00
C ASN A 850 -13.24 6.30 -17.71
N ILE A 851 -12.29 6.12 -16.79
CA ILE A 851 -11.20 7.05 -16.51
C ILE A 851 -9.99 6.67 -17.37
N SER A 852 -9.22 7.67 -17.80
CA SER A 852 -8.03 7.47 -18.64
C SER A 852 -7.05 8.61 -18.45
N ILE A 853 -5.76 8.30 -18.45
CA ILE A 853 -4.68 9.28 -18.37
C ILE A 853 -4.39 9.86 -19.76
N ILE A 854 -4.37 11.19 -19.88
CA ILE A 854 -4.03 11.93 -21.09
C ILE A 854 -2.68 12.60 -20.91
N ARG A 855 -1.75 12.33 -21.82
CA ARG A 855 -0.40 12.91 -21.83
C ARG A 855 -0.18 13.67 -23.14
N SER A 856 0.32 14.90 -23.08
CA SER A 856 0.50 15.74 -24.27
C SER A 856 1.62 16.75 -24.13
N ILE A 857 2.34 17.01 -25.22
CA ILE A 857 3.21 18.17 -25.37
C ILE A 857 2.36 19.35 -25.82
N VAL A 858 2.36 20.41 -25.04
CA VAL A 858 1.63 21.65 -25.33
C VAL A 858 2.64 22.78 -25.56
N ARG A 859 2.33 23.67 -26.51
CA ARG A 859 3.15 24.84 -26.81
C ARG A 859 2.56 26.10 -26.16
N GLY A 860 3.41 26.83 -25.44
CA GLY A 860 3.10 28.07 -24.78
C GLY A 860 3.15 29.31 -25.63
N ALA A 861 2.87 30.41 -24.93
CA ALA A 861 3.16 31.72 -25.48
C ALA A 861 4.68 31.87 -25.56
N PRO A 862 5.21 32.43 -26.66
CA PRO A 862 6.64 32.58 -26.81
C PRO A 862 7.19 33.52 -25.75
N ALA A 863 8.31 33.14 -25.14
CA ALA A 863 9.02 33.92 -24.14
C ALA A 863 10.45 34.22 -24.59
N VAL A 864 11.30 34.66 -23.66
CA VAL A 864 12.72 34.87 -23.94
C VAL A 864 13.48 33.89 -23.06
N ASP A 865 13.84 32.77 -23.66
CA ASP A 865 14.42 31.64 -22.95
C ASP A 865 15.94 31.61 -23.11
N THR A 866 16.61 31.14 -22.07
CA THR A 866 18.06 31.15 -21.97
C THR A 866 18.60 29.75 -21.73
N ALA A 867 19.33 29.20 -22.70
CA ALA A 867 20.13 28.00 -22.50
C ALA A 867 21.50 28.36 -21.90
N VAL A 868 21.91 27.68 -20.85
CA VAL A 868 23.16 27.93 -20.12
C VAL A 868 24.19 26.83 -20.36
N PHE A 869 25.44 27.24 -20.55
CA PHE A 869 26.59 26.37 -20.76
C PHE A 869 27.70 26.71 -19.75
N THR A 870 28.39 25.69 -19.25
CA THR A 870 29.28 25.80 -18.09
C THR A 870 30.62 26.49 -18.41
N GLY A 871 31.10 26.38 -19.65
CA GLY A 871 32.38 26.90 -20.13
C GLY A 871 32.32 28.28 -20.80
N PRO A 872 33.45 28.84 -21.23
CA PRO A 872 33.50 30.11 -21.97
C PRO A 872 33.08 29.90 -23.43
N ARG A 873 32.52 30.93 -24.09
CA ARG A 873 32.01 30.83 -25.48
C ARG A 873 33.02 30.24 -26.45
N ALA A 874 34.32 30.50 -26.28
CA ALA A 874 35.38 30.01 -27.17
C ALA A 874 35.44 28.47 -27.28
N ASP A 875 34.91 27.75 -26.28
CA ASP A 875 34.98 26.30 -26.19
C ASP A 875 33.84 25.60 -26.94
N TYR A 876 32.89 26.36 -27.50
CA TYR A 876 31.67 25.83 -28.12
C TYR A 876 31.59 26.12 -29.62
N ALA A 877 31.08 25.16 -30.38
CA ALA A 877 30.63 25.38 -31.75
C ALA A 877 29.09 25.51 -31.77
N VAL A 878 28.59 26.64 -32.27
CA VAL A 878 27.14 26.93 -32.33
C VAL A 878 26.72 26.97 -33.80
N THR A 879 25.73 26.16 -34.17
CA THR A 879 25.28 25.98 -35.56
C THR A 879 23.77 26.10 -35.67
N LEU A 880 23.28 26.93 -36.60
CA LEU A 880 21.86 26.97 -36.97
C LEU A 880 21.59 25.88 -38.03
N ASN A 881 20.67 24.98 -37.72
CA ASN A 881 20.28 23.87 -38.58
C ASN A 881 19.21 24.27 -39.59
N GLY A 882 19.07 23.48 -40.65
CA GLY A 882 18.09 23.73 -41.72
C GLY A 882 16.62 23.64 -41.28
N ASN A 883 16.34 22.96 -40.16
CA ASN A 883 15.01 22.87 -39.55
C ASN A 883 14.72 24.00 -38.54
N GLY A 884 15.65 24.94 -38.33
CA GLY A 884 15.49 26.07 -37.41
C GLY A 884 15.99 25.83 -35.97
N THR A 885 16.41 24.61 -35.64
CA THR A 885 17.07 24.32 -34.34
C THR A 885 18.50 24.85 -34.30
N VAL A 886 19.04 25.06 -33.10
CA VAL A 886 20.44 25.44 -32.87
C VAL A 886 21.15 24.27 -32.21
N THR A 887 22.23 23.77 -32.81
CA THR A 887 23.11 22.79 -32.16
C THR A 887 24.29 23.49 -31.52
N VAL A 888 24.54 23.19 -30.24
CA VAL A 888 25.68 23.67 -29.47
C VAL A 888 26.55 22.48 -29.11
N VAL A 889 27.79 22.44 -29.61
CA VAL A 889 28.75 21.34 -29.34
C VAL A 889 29.84 21.88 -28.44
N HIS A 890 30.09 21.23 -27.31
CA HIS A 890 31.24 21.52 -26.47
C HIS A 890 32.52 20.88 -27.08
N THR A 891 33.37 21.70 -27.68
CA THR A 891 34.52 21.25 -28.46
C THR A 891 35.82 21.11 -27.67
N ALA A 892 35.91 21.72 -26.48
CA ALA A 892 37.12 21.72 -25.64
C ALA A 892 37.15 20.65 -24.55
N GLY A 893 36.00 20.01 -24.24
CA GLY A 893 35.83 19.06 -23.14
C GLY A 893 35.66 17.60 -23.57
N ALA A 894 36.57 17.03 -24.37
CA ALA A 894 36.47 15.62 -24.77
C ALA A 894 36.70 14.66 -23.57
N GLY A 895 35.65 14.32 -22.83
CA GLY A 895 35.63 13.36 -21.71
C GLY A 895 34.31 13.37 -20.93
N PHE A 896 34.09 12.42 -20.01
CA PHE A 896 32.88 12.32 -19.17
C PHE A 896 33.03 13.14 -17.87
N GLY A 897 31.92 13.68 -17.34
CA GLY A 897 31.84 14.29 -16.01
C GLY A 897 31.44 15.77 -15.97
N THR A 898 31.32 16.30 -14.75
CA THR A 898 30.86 17.67 -14.45
C THR A 898 31.68 18.73 -15.21
N GLY A 899 31.04 19.49 -16.09
CA GLY A 899 31.65 20.56 -16.90
C GLY A 899 31.97 20.17 -18.35
N ASN A 900 31.51 19.01 -18.82
CA ASN A 900 31.38 18.76 -20.25
C ASN A 900 29.91 18.84 -20.67
N ASP A 901 29.55 19.84 -21.48
CA ASP A 901 28.16 20.02 -21.95
C ASP A 901 27.79 19.31 -23.26
N GLY A 902 28.53 18.28 -23.66
CA GLY A 902 28.21 17.42 -24.81
C GLY A 902 27.74 18.13 -26.09
N THR A 903 26.69 17.60 -26.72
CA THR A 903 26.09 18.13 -27.97
C THR A 903 24.58 18.35 -27.86
N ASP A 904 24.22 19.57 -27.48
CA ASP A 904 22.83 19.95 -27.25
C ASP A 904 22.13 20.44 -28.51
N THR A 905 20.85 20.13 -28.61
CA THR A 905 19.97 20.57 -29.71
C THR A 905 18.83 21.41 -29.14
N LEU A 906 18.88 22.70 -29.45
CA LEU A 906 17.99 23.71 -28.90
C LEU A 906 16.91 24.10 -29.90
N ARG A 907 15.72 24.34 -29.40
CA ARG A 907 14.57 24.85 -30.13
C ARG A 907 13.88 25.89 -29.28
N ASN A 908 13.34 26.96 -29.90
CA ASN A 908 12.63 28.00 -29.16
C ASN A 908 13.49 28.56 -27.99
N ILE A 909 14.75 28.90 -28.28
CA ILE A 909 15.69 29.49 -27.31
C ILE A 909 16.24 30.77 -27.94
N GLU A 910 16.12 31.88 -27.22
CA GLU A 910 16.51 33.21 -27.70
C GLU A 910 17.94 33.56 -27.31
N LEU A 911 18.38 33.10 -26.14
CA LEU A 911 19.65 33.47 -25.53
C LEU A 911 20.50 32.25 -25.20
N LEU A 912 21.80 32.36 -25.45
CA LEU A 912 22.81 31.38 -25.05
C LEU A 912 23.75 32.03 -24.06
N GLN A 913 23.78 31.55 -22.82
CA GLN A 913 24.61 32.05 -21.75
C GLN A 913 25.84 31.15 -21.56
N PHE A 914 27.03 31.74 -21.64
CA PHE A 914 28.31 31.10 -21.35
C PHE A 914 28.93 31.75 -20.11
N SER A 915 29.94 31.11 -19.51
CA SER A 915 30.62 31.64 -18.31
C SER A 915 31.27 33.02 -18.50
N ASP A 916 31.56 33.43 -19.74
CA ASP A 916 32.18 34.72 -20.08
C ASP A 916 31.21 35.73 -20.76
N GLY A 917 29.93 35.36 -20.95
CA GLY A 917 28.88 36.26 -21.42
C GLY A 917 27.73 35.58 -22.16
N THR A 918 26.69 36.38 -22.45
CA THR A 918 25.48 35.92 -23.15
C THR A 918 25.46 36.42 -24.60
N ILE A 919 25.04 35.57 -25.53
CA ILE A 919 24.81 35.93 -26.93
C ILE A 919 23.37 35.60 -27.33
N VAL A 920 22.87 36.26 -28.38
CA VAL A 920 21.61 35.88 -29.01
C VAL A 920 21.81 34.59 -29.80
N ALA A 921 20.91 33.63 -29.64
CA ALA A 921 20.93 32.38 -30.37
C ALA A 921 20.81 32.63 -31.89
N PRO A 922 21.57 31.91 -32.73
CA PRO A 922 21.46 32.07 -34.18
C PRO A 922 20.04 31.83 -34.69
N GLY A 923 19.49 32.81 -35.41
CA GLY A 923 18.13 32.72 -35.96
C GLY A 923 17.02 33.23 -35.05
N ALA A 924 17.31 33.55 -33.77
CA ALA A 924 16.32 34.13 -32.86
C ALA A 924 15.91 35.56 -33.28
N ASP A 925 14.60 35.84 -33.25
CA ASP A 925 14.05 37.16 -33.58
C ASP A 925 13.79 37.97 -32.31
N VAL A 926 14.80 38.71 -31.84
CA VAL A 926 14.73 39.50 -30.59
C VAL A 926 15.09 40.97 -30.78
N ARG A 927 14.72 41.82 -29.83
CA ARG A 927 15.00 43.27 -29.78
C ARG A 927 15.69 43.63 -28.47
N VAL A 928 16.67 44.53 -28.55
CA VAL A 928 17.33 45.08 -27.37
C VAL A 928 16.60 46.35 -26.95
N VAL A 929 16.20 46.43 -25.67
CA VAL A 929 15.54 47.61 -25.11
C VAL A 929 16.51 48.80 -25.16
N PRO A 930 16.16 49.90 -25.87
CA PRO A 930 17.03 51.05 -25.99
C PRO A 930 17.14 51.80 -24.65
N ASN A 931 18.29 52.42 -24.40
CA ASN A 931 18.44 53.30 -23.25
C ASN A 931 17.65 54.60 -23.46
N VAL A 932 16.51 54.71 -22.78
CA VAL A 932 15.60 55.87 -22.84
C VAL A 932 15.65 56.76 -21.60
N VAL A 933 16.45 56.40 -20.58
CA VAL A 933 16.56 57.18 -19.34
C VAL A 933 17.11 58.58 -19.65
N GLY A 934 16.46 59.62 -19.10
CA GLY A 934 16.80 61.02 -19.37
C GLY A 934 16.30 61.56 -20.72
N MET A 935 15.65 60.76 -21.55
CA MET A 935 14.94 61.25 -22.74
C MET A 935 13.62 61.91 -22.36
N THR A 936 13.08 62.78 -23.24
CA THR A 936 11.68 63.19 -23.12
C THR A 936 10.77 62.00 -23.46
N GLN A 937 9.55 61.96 -22.91
CA GLN A 937 8.61 60.86 -23.21
C GLN A 937 8.39 60.65 -24.72
N ALA A 938 8.32 61.72 -25.52
CA ALA A 938 8.17 61.63 -26.97
C ALA A 938 9.41 61.02 -27.66
N ALA A 939 10.61 61.36 -27.20
CA ALA A 939 11.86 60.77 -27.72
C ALA A 939 12.00 59.30 -27.30
N ALA A 940 11.64 58.96 -26.06
CA ALA A 940 11.60 57.58 -25.59
C ALA A 940 10.61 56.73 -26.41
N THR A 941 9.42 57.25 -26.70
CA THR A 941 8.41 56.58 -27.54
C THR A 941 8.98 56.27 -28.94
N THR A 942 9.69 57.22 -29.54
CA THR A 942 10.29 57.04 -30.86
C THR A 942 11.42 56.00 -30.83
N ALA A 943 12.25 56.02 -29.78
CA ALA A 943 13.33 55.05 -29.63
C ALA A 943 12.80 53.62 -29.45
N ILE A 944 11.77 53.43 -28.62
CA ILE A 944 11.15 52.13 -28.34
C ILE A 944 10.49 51.57 -29.61
N THR A 945 9.63 52.37 -30.26
CA THR A 945 8.96 51.93 -31.51
C THR A 945 9.94 51.73 -32.67
N GLY A 946 10.99 52.54 -32.74
CA GLY A 946 12.08 52.37 -33.72
C GLY A 946 12.90 51.10 -33.50
N ALA A 947 12.96 50.59 -32.27
CA ALA A 947 13.55 49.29 -31.94
C ALA A 947 12.59 48.12 -32.17
N GLY A 948 11.39 48.34 -32.74
CA GLY A 948 10.40 47.28 -32.96
C GLY A 948 9.69 46.81 -31.69
N LEU A 949 9.75 47.59 -30.61
CA LEU A 949 9.06 47.37 -29.33
C LEU A 949 7.82 48.29 -29.23
N THR A 950 6.95 48.06 -28.26
CA THR A 950 5.79 48.94 -28.01
C THR A 950 5.97 49.75 -26.74
N VAL A 951 5.33 50.92 -26.65
CA VAL A 951 5.31 51.69 -25.40
C VAL A 951 4.22 51.14 -24.51
N GLY A 952 4.62 50.65 -23.33
CA GLY A 952 3.72 50.13 -22.31
C GLY A 952 3.10 51.23 -21.45
N ALA A 953 2.77 50.89 -20.20
CA ALA A 953 2.21 51.84 -19.25
C ALA A 953 3.18 53.00 -18.97
N VAL A 954 2.67 54.24 -19.06
CA VAL A 954 3.43 55.44 -18.69
C VAL A 954 2.90 55.96 -17.36
N THR A 955 3.70 55.83 -16.31
CA THR A 955 3.42 56.36 -14.98
C THR A 955 4.32 57.56 -14.70
N THR A 956 4.06 58.27 -13.61
CA THR A 956 4.83 59.46 -13.26
C THR A 956 5.21 59.46 -11.79
N ALA A 957 6.44 59.86 -11.46
CA ALA A 957 6.94 59.98 -10.09
C ALA A 957 7.70 61.30 -9.89
N PHE A 958 7.83 61.76 -8.65
CA PHE A 958 8.75 62.87 -8.35
C PHE A 958 10.20 62.38 -8.42
N SER A 959 11.11 63.24 -8.89
CA SER A 959 12.54 62.97 -8.93
C SER A 959 13.32 64.25 -8.74
N ASP A 960 14.20 64.26 -7.73
CA ASP A 960 15.06 65.40 -7.44
C ASP A 960 16.27 65.48 -8.40
N THR A 961 16.48 64.44 -9.21
CA THR A 961 17.61 64.33 -10.16
C THR A 961 17.18 64.43 -11.62
N MET A 962 15.92 64.13 -11.95
CA MET A 962 15.38 64.19 -13.31
C MET A 962 14.41 65.35 -13.48
N PRO A 963 14.63 66.28 -14.44
CA PRO A 963 13.67 67.34 -14.75
C PRO A 963 12.29 66.81 -15.16
N ALA A 964 11.23 67.59 -14.90
CA ALA A 964 9.87 67.22 -15.29
C ALA A 964 9.76 66.87 -16.79
N GLY A 965 9.03 65.81 -17.12
CA GLY A 965 8.84 65.31 -18.48
C GLY A 965 9.96 64.40 -19.02
N ARG A 966 10.96 64.06 -18.19
CA ARG A 966 12.04 63.12 -18.51
C ARG A 966 11.78 61.72 -17.96
N VAL A 967 12.17 60.69 -18.69
CA VAL A 967 12.07 59.30 -18.22
C VAL A 967 13.07 59.07 -17.08
N ILE A 968 12.55 58.61 -15.94
CA ILE A 968 13.29 58.19 -14.75
C ILE A 968 13.79 56.76 -14.94
N SER A 969 12.92 55.85 -15.38
CA SER A 969 13.23 54.45 -15.59
C SER A 969 12.34 53.84 -16.67
N SER A 970 12.78 52.71 -17.23
CA SER A 970 11.99 51.84 -18.09
C SER A 970 11.95 50.44 -17.52
N THR A 971 10.85 49.72 -17.78
CA THR A 971 10.71 48.30 -17.49
C THR A 971 10.15 47.60 -18.73
N PRO A 972 10.84 46.64 -19.33
CA PRO A 972 12.18 46.14 -18.98
C PRO A 972 13.29 47.20 -19.08
N ALA A 973 14.43 46.94 -18.43
CA ALA A 973 15.53 47.89 -18.34
C ALA A 973 16.26 48.03 -19.68
N ALA A 974 16.99 49.13 -19.86
CA ALA A 974 17.84 49.32 -21.03
C ALA A 974 18.88 48.20 -21.14
N GLY A 975 19.00 47.60 -22.34
CA GLY A 975 19.89 46.47 -22.59
C GLY A 975 19.24 45.09 -22.41
N SER A 976 18.03 45.00 -21.83
CA SER A 976 17.26 43.75 -21.81
C SER A 976 16.92 43.30 -23.23
N VAL A 977 16.86 41.98 -23.43
CA VAL A 977 16.47 41.35 -24.69
C VAL A 977 15.01 40.94 -24.60
N GLU A 978 14.24 41.28 -25.62
CA GLU A 978 12.79 41.16 -25.61
C GLU A 978 12.27 40.68 -26.96
N LEU A 979 11.12 40.01 -26.97
CA LEU A 979 10.45 39.64 -28.20
C LEU A 979 9.94 40.87 -28.99
N PRO A 980 9.79 40.77 -30.32
CA PRO A 980 9.24 41.84 -31.14
C PRO A 980 7.85 42.27 -30.65
N GLY A 981 7.66 43.58 -30.53
CA GLY A 981 6.40 44.15 -30.04
C GLY A 981 6.22 44.15 -28.53
N ALA A 982 7.15 43.62 -27.74
CA ALA A 982 7.08 43.63 -26.29
C ALA A 982 6.94 45.07 -25.71
N PRO A 983 6.12 45.26 -24.66
CA PRO A 983 5.86 46.58 -24.10
C PRO A 983 7.00 47.04 -23.17
N VAL A 984 7.45 48.27 -23.36
CA VAL A 984 8.39 48.96 -22.46
C VAL A 984 7.63 50.04 -21.69
N ALA A 985 7.36 49.78 -20.42
CA ALA A 985 6.75 50.73 -19.50
C ALA A 985 7.73 51.83 -19.10
N LEU A 986 7.23 53.03 -18.82
CA LEU A 986 8.04 54.21 -18.51
C LEU A 986 7.56 54.87 -17.22
N VAL A 987 8.51 55.29 -16.38
CA VAL A 987 8.25 56.21 -15.27
C VAL A 987 8.79 57.58 -15.66
N VAL A 988 7.95 58.61 -15.70
CA VAL A 988 8.32 59.97 -16.13
C VAL A 988 8.33 60.93 -14.95
N SER A 989 9.35 61.77 -14.86
CA SER A 989 9.51 62.73 -13.77
C SER A 989 8.43 63.82 -13.78
N ARG A 990 7.87 64.12 -12.61
CA ARG A 990 7.08 65.33 -12.33
C ARG A 990 7.95 66.53 -11.90
N GLY A 991 9.27 66.36 -11.83
CA GLY A 991 10.19 67.28 -11.16
C GLY A 991 10.42 66.90 -9.70
N SER A 992 11.16 67.73 -8.96
CA SER A 992 11.39 67.54 -7.52
C SER A 992 10.07 67.59 -6.75
N ASN A 993 9.99 66.85 -5.66
CA ASN A 993 8.81 66.92 -4.79
C ASN A 993 8.80 68.29 -4.09
N ASP A 994 7.84 69.14 -4.45
CA ASP A 994 7.69 70.46 -3.84
C ASP A 994 7.11 70.32 -2.43
N VAL A 995 8.00 70.39 -1.43
CA VAL A 995 7.67 70.36 0.00
C VAL A 995 7.59 71.76 0.61
N THR A 996 7.65 72.82 -0.22
CA THR A 996 7.60 74.20 0.26
C THR A 996 6.16 74.53 0.68
N PRO A 997 5.91 74.96 1.94
CA PRO A 997 4.56 75.31 2.36
C PRO A 997 4.04 76.50 1.53
N PRO A 998 2.84 76.44 0.94
CA PRO A 998 2.32 77.53 0.15
C PRO A 998 2.11 78.76 1.04
N THR A 999 2.59 79.92 0.59
CA THR A 999 2.33 81.19 1.28
C THR A 999 1.04 81.79 0.72
N VAL A 1000 0.02 81.95 1.57
CA VAL A 1000 -1.26 82.59 1.20
C VAL A 1000 -1.29 84.02 1.76
N SER A 1001 -1.43 85.02 0.88
CA SER A 1001 -1.61 86.42 1.29
C SER A 1001 -3.06 86.87 1.04
N ILE A 1002 -3.69 87.50 2.05
CA ILE A 1002 -5.02 88.10 1.95
C ILE A 1002 -4.87 89.63 2.06
N ALA A 1003 -5.41 90.37 1.09
CA ALA A 1003 -5.56 91.83 1.19
C ALA A 1003 -6.99 92.16 1.64
N SER A 1004 -7.14 92.70 2.86
CA SER A 1004 -8.43 93.21 3.37
C SER A 1004 -8.42 94.73 3.52
N PRO A 1005 -9.59 95.39 3.57
CA PRO A 1005 -9.70 96.77 4.05
C PRO A 1005 -9.10 96.90 5.46
N ALA A 1006 -8.60 98.10 5.81
CA ALA A 1006 -8.04 98.36 7.13
C ALA A 1006 -9.07 98.14 8.26
N ALA A 1007 -8.61 97.67 9.41
CA ALA A 1007 -9.47 97.36 10.56
C ALA A 1007 -10.35 98.56 10.97
N GLY A 1008 -11.65 98.32 11.10
CA GLY A 1008 -12.64 99.33 11.52
C GLY A 1008 -13.32 100.13 10.40
N ALA A 1009 -13.09 99.81 9.13
CA ALA A 1009 -13.79 100.46 8.01
C ALA A 1009 -15.22 99.91 7.83
N THR A 1010 -16.22 100.80 7.80
CA THR A 1010 -17.59 100.45 7.40
C THR A 1010 -17.66 100.38 5.87
N VAL A 1011 -17.88 99.18 5.31
CA VAL A 1011 -17.99 98.99 3.87
C VAL A 1011 -19.45 98.84 3.48
N SER A 1012 -19.99 99.77 2.69
CA SER A 1012 -21.34 99.70 2.13
C SER A 1012 -21.28 99.25 0.66
N GLY A 1013 -21.24 97.94 0.45
CA GLY A 1013 -21.14 97.32 -0.87
C GLY A 1013 -20.38 95.99 -0.82
N THR A 1014 -20.18 95.37 -1.99
CA THR A 1014 -19.40 94.13 -2.16
C THR A 1014 -17.92 94.38 -1.83
N VAL A 1015 -17.30 93.47 -1.06
CA VAL A 1015 -15.85 93.46 -0.81
C VAL A 1015 -15.21 92.36 -1.66
N ASP A 1016 -14.31 92.75 -2.56
CA ASP A 1016 -13.50 91.80 -3.31
C ASP A 1016 -12.28 91.38 -2.46
N VAL A 1017 -12.23 90.12 -2.05
CA VAL A 1017 -11.06 89.54 -1.37
C VAL A 1017 -10.25 88.75 -2.38
N THR A 1018 -8.98 89.11 -2.54
CA THR A 1018 -8.05 88.40 -3.42
C THR A 1018 -7.13 87.54 -2.57
N ALA A 1019 -7.11 86.23 -2.85
CA ALA A 1019 -6.14 85.29 -2.32
C ALA A 1019 -5.27 84.78 -3.47
N THR A 1020 -3.95 84.93 -3.34
CA THR A 1020 -2.97 84.48 -4.32
C THR A 1020 -2.01 83.50 -3.66
N ALA A 1021 -1.83 82.33 -4.27
CA ALA A 1021 -0.77 81.38 -3.93
C ALA A 1021 0.44 81.62 -4.84
N ALA A 1022 1.65 81.42 -4.32
CA ALA A 1022 2.89 81.71 -5.03
C ALA A 1022 3.47 80.51 -5.81
N ASP A 1023 2.78 79.36 -5.84
CA ASP A 1023 3.26 78.13 -6.46
C ASP A 1023 2.16 77.40 -7.28
N ASN A 1024 2.47 76.19 -7.75
CA ASN A 1024 1.67 75.21 -8.50
C ASN A 1024 0.46 74.62 -7.73
N VAL A 1025 0.05 75.22 -6.60
CA VAL A 1025 -1.14 74.85 -5.81
C VAL A 1025 -2.26 75.88 -6.02
N GLY A 1026 -3.47 75.43 -6.38
CA GLY A 1026 -4.64 76.31 -6.53
C GLY A 1026 -5.33 76.60 -5.18
N VAL A 1027 -5.83 77.83 -4.99
CA VAL A 1027 -6.65 78.18 -3.81
C VAL A 1027 -8.06 77.60 -4.00
N GLY A 1028 -8.38 76.51 -3.28
CA GLY A 1028 -9.67 75.82 -3.39
C GLY A 1028 -10.86 76.56 -2.78
N GLY A 1029 -10.62 77.58 -1.94
CA GLY A 1029 -11.65 78.42 -1.33
C GLY A 1029 -11.10 79.28 -0.19
N VAL A 1030 -11.79 80.37 0.15
CA VAL A 1030 -11.49 81.24 1.30
C VAL A 1030 -12.67 81.18 2.27
N GLN A 1031 -12.45 80.75 3.51
CA GLN A 1031 -13.48 80.66 4.53
C GLN A 1031 -13.36 81.83 5.50
N PHE A 1032 -14.43 82.61 5.66
CA PHE A 1032 -14.49 83.70 6.63
C PHE A 1032 -15.19 83.23 7.90
N LEU A 1033 -14.63 83.55 9.06
CA LEU A 1033 -15.39 83.56 10.31
C LEU A 1033 -16.00 84.96 10.44
N LEU A 1034 -17.34 85.05 10.46
CA LEU A 1034 -18.07 86.29 10.73
C LEU A 1034 -18.23 86.53 12.23
#